data_AF-A0A8K9X8N9-F1
#
_entry.id   AF-A0A8K9X8N9-F1
#
_cell.length_a   1.000
_cell.length_b   1.000
_cell.length_c   1.000
_cell.angle_alpha   90.00
_cell.angle_beta   90.00
_cell.angle_gamma   90.00
#
_symmetry.space_group_name_H-M   'P 1'
#
loop_
_entity.id
_entity.type
_entity.pdbx_description
1 polymer ?
#
loop_
_entity_poly.entity_id
_entity_poly.type
_entity_poly.pdbx_seq_one_letter_code
_entity_poly.pdbx_strand_id
1 'polypeptide(L)'
;MASFLGYLATTDKEEKALFLKWLQLKLDMRSRKDMSSLRNRFQEQSLVKQGNTCLEELDQCILDSSLGIEHFMREMGQIYEASSLGNPQASAEHCSLPALAAELLLDGYPFELLDGDASNIPEKWVTDVLMELHRKVGEKSKLLVLTVLGVQSTGKSTLLNTMFGVQFPVSSGRCTRGAFLLFLRVGEDMRKDLRCDFILLIDTEGLKSPSLAQLDESCEHDNELATLVIGLSDITIINIAMENSTEMNDVLQIVVHAFLRMKEVGKIPVCHFVHQNVAGVSAHNKNVADRKRILDRLNEMTQIAAEMEKRPSVNRFTDVLDYDADKNNWYIPGLWQGTPPMAPVNTGYSEAVLDLKKNLLEVLKTCRYKEPSLIPEFIEWMKSLWKAVKYENFIFSFRNTLVAQAYDNLWKEMTQWEWESRKNIYTWQMKADLQISNLEVNSFEIQSEIQDLQKLQESLKSEALKMVATLEKEMTEKLDAYYKKKDRNVSLIEKNKIDLFHHIRDVHRDILNTENNKLDMAVKLKISTIEADDIHRKQKVMIEQKVLQLLQNSNDNKTPLSDEQLEDEFGKMWSQEVVKISGLEEQDIPSHVFKQLRRDFSNRNVNEEFQNIETLTAYGMEPFKARGRHICTMTKFKLKMMMFGRKKKAKESLQRFSESVIDTCRRIILDSTKSQTDYHESLTKEVLEKINESLKENYKDLKTNTKFEIDLKLHICGIASREFLQMHRNFLLRKDPQKRLEESKNQYLSAFVDLYRERDHCQRKAQDFVQHSLRPAILQYINRFLGTDIVDEMVISSHAAEYSSRSSFQYSILKELLEKDDFQAFVKYFEKYEIYVKDLICQHIKECLSAEMSFDMLKNKRLKEINQKIMEAIEKASQPLPKDTKSVTEFMKNLCKHLDKDISISMNAVEVVLFQISTTCDRFTTSLRESLSDLKQQMQDEFSKSIDIIESLYALPIKPQDELFMRVSGCAKQCPFCKMPCDAGGKEHRQHHANAHRPQALGSYRSVQTQELIETLCTTDVNSKKSFKNGDTDWELHPYKDYRTYYPEWNIQPDSTDEASDYWKYVLATYNDRLAVMHNAKPAMIPEAWKSITKEQALEGLKVAFGIKV
;
A
#
# COMPACT_ATOMS: atom_id res chain seq x y z
N MET A 1 5.23 -8.64 53.63
CA MET A 1 3.77 -8.68 53.50
C MET A 1 3.06 -9.33 54.69
N ALA A 2 3.40 -10.56 55.10
CA ALA A 2 2.75 -11.23 56.23
C ALA A 2 2.68 -10.41 57.54
N SER A 3 3.77 -9.75 57.93
CA SER A 3 3.77 -8.86 59.12
C SER A 3 2.86 -7.65 58.95
N PHE A 4 2.79 -7.06 57.75
CA PHE A 4 1.92 -5.92 57.45
C PHE A 4 0.44 -6.31 57.58
N LEU A 5 0.05 -7.45 57.01
CA LEU A 5 -1.30 -8.01 57.14
C LEU A 5 -1.63 -8.37 58.60
N GLY A 6 -0.67 -8.91 59.35
CA GLY A 6 -0.83 -9.23 60.77
C GLY A 6 -1.17 -8.00 61.61
N TYR A 7 -0.46 -6.89 61.44
CA TYR A 7 -0.76 -5.63 62.14
C TYR A 7 -2.04 -4.95 61.66
N LEU A 8 -2.43 -5.12 60.39
CA LEU A 8 -3.70 -4.59 59.87
C LEU A 8 -4.93 -5.36 60.36
N ALA A 9 -4.77 -6.64 60.69
CA ALA A 9 -5.82 -7.51 61.22
C ALA A 9 -6.10 -7.31 62.72
N THR A 10 -5.29 -6.48 63.41
CA THR A 10 -5.50 -6.12 64.82
C THR A 10 -6.77 -5.31 65.00
N THR A 11 -7.53 -5.57 66.07
CA THR A 11 -8.80 -4.86 66.36
C THR A 11 -8.63 -3.48 66.99
N ASP A 12 -7.42 -3.13 67.44
CA ASP A 12 -7.12 -1.82 68.02
C ASP A 12 -6.83 -0.78 66.91
N LYS A 13 -7.69 0.24 66.84
CA LYS A 13 -7.57 1.34 65.87
C LYS A 13 -6.37 2.24 66.13
N GLU A 14 -6.01 2.48 67.40
CA GLU A 14 -4.90 3.36 67.74
C GLU A 14 -3.56 2.70 67.40
N GLU A 15 -3.43 1.40 67.70
CA GLU A 15 -2.24 0.62 67.33
C GLU A 15 -2.06 0.53 65.81
N LYS A 16 -3.16 0.29 65.07
CA LYS A 16 -3.17 0.27 63.59
C LYS A 16 -2.75 1.62 62.99
N ALA A 17 -3.30 2.72 63.48
CA ALA A 17 -2.96 4.06 63.01
C ALA A 17 -1.50 4.44 63.34
N LEU A 18 -1.04 4.10 64.55
CA LEU A 18 0.33 4.31 64.98
C LEU A 18 1.31 3.52 64.10
N PHE A 19 1.03 2.24 63.86
CA PHE A 19 1.84 1.38 62.99
C PHE A 19 1.96 1.96 61.58
N LEU A 20 0.83 2.30 60.94
CA LEU A 20 0.83 2.87 59.59
C LEU A 20 1.58 4.20 59.53
N LYS A 21 1.42 5.07 60.54
CA LYS A 21 2.14 6.35 60.56
C LYS A 21 3.64 6.17 60.74
N TRP A 22 4.06 5.26 61.62
CA TRP A 22 5.48 4.94 61.78
C TRP A 22 6.08 4.27 60.56
N LEU A 23 5.34 3.38 59.91
CA LEU A 23 5.75 2.75 58.66
C LEU A 23 5.97 3.80 57.57
N GLN A 24 5.01 4.71 57.37
CA GLN A 24 5.14 5.84 56.44
C GLN A 24 6.40 6.66 56.72
N LEU A 25 6.60 7.10 57.97
CA LEU A 25 7.76 7.91 58.35
C LEU A 25 9.10 7.19 58.14
N LYS A 26 9.16 5.88 58.41
CA LYS A 26 10.37 5.07 58.22
C LYS A 26 10.68 4.83 56.74
N LEU A 27 9.66 4.58 55.93
CA LEU A 27 9.79 4.48 54.48
C LEU A 27 10.26 5.81 53.88
N ASP A 28 9.62 6.93 54.23
CA ASP A 28 10.01 8.27 53.79
C ASP A 28 11.46 8.62 54.19
N MET A 29 11.86 8.29 55.43
CA MET A 29 13.24 8.50 55.89
C MET A 29 14.26 7.69 55.09
N ARG A 30 13.91 6.47 54.68
CA ARG A 30 14.78 5.60 53.89
C ARG A 30 14.87 6.11 52.45
N SER A 31 13.73 6.35 51.81
CA SER A 31 13.66 6.89 50.46
C SER A 31 14.38 8.22 50.35
N ARG A 32 14.28 9.14 51.33
CA ARG A 32 15.05 10.41 51.31
C ARG A 32 16.57 10.21 51.31
N LYS A 33 17.08 9.23 52.05
CA LYS A 33 18.52 8.92 52.08
C LYS A 33 18.98 8.41 50.71
N ASP A 34 18.30 7.40 50.19
CA ASP A 34 18.68 6.74 48.94
C ASP A 34 18.50 7.69 47.73
N MET A 35 17.37 8.42 47.68
CA MET A 35 17.05 9.39 46.62
C MET A 35 18.02 10.57 46.55
N SER A 36 18.54 11.05 47.69
CA SER A 36 19.52 12.14 47.69
C SER A 36 20.82 11.74 46.98
N SER A 37 21.26 10.49 47.17
CA SER A 37 22.46 9.96 46.54
C SER A 37 22.26 9.69 45.04
N LEU A 38 21.09 9.15 44.66
CA LEU A 38 20.72 8.85 43.28
C LEU A 38 20.51 10.12 42.45
N ARG A 39 19.87 11.16 43.00
CA ARG A 39 19.68 12.45 42.32
C ARG A 39 20.99 13.20 42.08
N ASN A 40 21.94 13.13 43.02
CA ASN A 40 23.27 13.73 42.83
C ASN A 40 24.01 13.02 41.68
N ARG A 41 23.96 11.68 41.63
CA ARG A 41 24.52 10.90 40.51
C ARG A 41 23.83 11.20 39.18
N PHE A 42 22.51 11.35 39.18
CA PHE A 42 21.74 11.73 38.00
C PHE A 42 22.13 13.12 37.48
N GLN A 43 22.28 14.11 38.36
CA GLN A 43 22.73 15.46 38.00
C GLN A 43 24.16 15.46 37.45
N GLU A 44 25.09 14.74 38.10
CA GLU A 44 26.47 14.59 37.64
C GLU A 44 26.55 13.95 36.25
N GLN A 45 25.77 12.90 35.99
CA GLN A 45 25.73 12.24 34.68
C GLN A 45 24.95 13.02 33.62
N SER A 46 23.96 13.84 33.98
CA SER A 46 23.27 14.72 33.02
C SER A 46 24.17 15.83 32.47
N LEU A 47 25.20 16.24 33.23
CA LEU A 47 26.19 17.25 32.85
C LEU A 47 27.30 16.67 31.96
N VAL A 48 27.63 15.40 32.14
CA VAL A 48 28.62 14.67 31.34
C VAL A 48 27.87 13.91 30.26
N LYS A 49 27.76 14.44 29.03
CA LYS A 49 27.03 13.83 27.88
C LYS A 49 27.47 12.38 27.52
N GLN A 50 27.20 11.40 28.38
CA GLN A 50 27.30 9.96 28.14
C GLN A 50 25.91 9.44 27.77
N GLY A 51 25.85 8.34 27.01
CA GLY A 51 24.67 7.87 26.29
C GLY A 51 23.41 7.65 27.14
N ASN A 52 22.23 7.73 26.48
CA ASN A 52 20.89 7.71 27.08
C ASN A 52 20.62 6.51 28.01
N THR A 53 21.24 5.35 27.78
CA THR A 53 21.02 4.11 28.56
C THR A 53 21.43 4.23 30.03
N CYS A 54 22.48 4.99 30.33
CA CYS A 54 22.96 5.15 31.72
C CYS A 54 22.00 6.02 32.56
N LEU A 55 21.31 6.97 31.92
CA LEU A 55 20.30 7.82 32.55
C LEU A 55 18.99 7.06 32.79
N GLU A 56 18.58 6.19 31.86
CA GLU A 56 17.39 5.32 32.00
C GLU A 56 17.54 4.33 33.16
N GLU A 57 18.73 3.72 33.32
CA GLU A 57 19.02 2.82 34.46
C GLU A 57 18.96 3.56 35.80
N LEU A 58 19.44 4.81 35.86
CA LEU A 58 19.35 5.64 37.07
C LEU A 58 17.92 6.09 37.36
N ASP A 59 17.13 6.43 36.35
CA ASP A 59 15.70 6.74 36.51
C ASP A 59 14.92 5.53 37.03
N GLN A 60 15.22 4.32 36.53
CA GLN A 60 14.62 3.10 37.06
C GLN A 60 15.03 2.86 38.52
N CYS A 61 16.31 3.05 38.87
CA CYS A 61 16.78 2.94 40.25
C CYS A 61 16.11 3.96 41.18
N ILE A 62 15.81 5.16 40.67
CA ILE A 62 15.08 6.21 41.39
C ILE A 62 13.63 5.77 41.67
N LEU A 63 12.96 5.16 40.68
CA LEU A 63 11.62 4.61 40.84
C LEU A 63 11.58 3.45 41.83
N ASP A 64 12.50 2.48 41.69
CA ASP A 64 12.60 1.30 42.57
C ASP A 64 12.91 1.68 44.03
N SER A 65 13.47 2.87 44.26
CA SER A 65 13.79 3.40 45.60
C SER A 65 12.62 4.14 46.29
N SER A 66 11.49 4.30 45.60
CA SER A 66 10.30 5.02 46.08
C SER A 66 9.22 4.06 46.59
N LEU A 67 9.42 3.47 47.78
CA LEU A 67 8.47 2.56 48.40
C LEU A 67 7.57 3.28 49.43
N GLY A 68 6.25 3.23 49.23
CA GLY A 68 5.25 3.77 50.16
C GLY A 68 4.16 2.75 50.53
N ILE A 69 3.15 3.19 51.31
CA ILE A 69 2.07 2.32 51.82
C ILE A 69 1.18 1.81 50.68
N GLU A 70 0.98 2.64 49.65
CA GLU A 70 0.23 2.33 48.44
C GLU A 70 0.77 1.08 47.72
N HIS A 71 2.08 0.83 47.77
CA HIS A 71 2.68 -0.38 47.20
C HIS A 71 2.29 -1.66 47.98
N PHE A 72 2.14 -1.57 49.30
CA PHE A 72 1.65 -2.70 50.11
C PHE A 72 0.16 -2.96 49.86
N MET A 73 -0.62 -1.91 49.59
CA MET A 73 -2.03 -2.03 49.18
C MET A 73 -2.16 -2.67 47.80
N ARG A 74 -1.30 -2.30 46.85
CA ARG A 74 -1.22 -2.93 45.52
C ARG A 74 -0.92 -4.43 45.65
N GLU A 75 0.10 -4.80 46.43
CA GLU A 75 0.46 -6.21 46.66
C GLU A 75 -0.70 -6.99 47.31
N MET A 76 -1.46 -6.37 48.21
CA MET A 76 -2.66 -6.97 48.80
C MET A 76 -3.71 -7.32 47.74
N GLY A 77 -3.95 -6.42 46.80
CA GLY A 77 -4.87 -6.64 45.69
C GLY A 77 -4.39 -7.74 44.73
N GLN A 78 -3.10 -7.77 44.41
CA GLN A 78 -2.52 -8.81 43.56
C GLN A 78 -2.61 -10.21 44.20
N ILE A 79 -2.38 -10.33 45.51
CA ILE A 79 -2.58 -11.58 46.25
C ILE A 79 -4.05 -12.02 46.19
N TYR A 80 -4.99 -11.09 46.34
CA TYR A 80 -6.42 -11.39 46.28
C TYR A 80 -6.88 -11.83 44.88
N GLU A 81 -6.42 -11.15 43.83
CA GLU A 81 -6.73 -11.52 42.44
C GLU A 81 -6.13 -12.88 42.08
N ALA A 82 -4.86 -13.13 42.45
CA ALA A 82 -4.19 -14.40 42.18
C ALA A 82 -4.85 -15.58 42.93
N SER A 83 -5.22 -15.40 44.20
CA SER A 83 -5.92 -16.42 44.99
C SER A 83 -7.36 -16.64 44.55
N SER A 84 -7.97 -15.64 43.91
CA SER A 84 -9.29 -15.76 43.29
C SER A 84 -9.30 -16.58 42.00
N LEU A 85 -8.15 -16.68 41.32
CA LEU A 85 -7.97 -17.39 40.05
C LEU A 85 -7.54 -18.87 40.24
N GLY A 86 -7.12 -19.28 41.45
CA GLY A 86 -6.64 -20.64 41.73
C GLY A 86 -7.09 -21.19 43.09
N ASN A 87 -7.49 -22.47 43.10
CA ASN A 87 -7.82 -23.34 44.24
C ASN A 87 -8.74 -22.74 45.37
N PRO A 88 -9.97 -23.27 45.59
CA PRO A 88 -10.96 -22.71 46.54
C PRO A 88 -10.50 -22.57 48.01
N GLN A 89 -9.44 -23.26 48.42
CA GLN A 89 -8.88 -23.14 49.77
C GLN A 89 -8.07 -21.84 49.96
N ALA A 90 -7.34 -21.38 48.95
CA ALA A 90 -6.57 -20.13 49.01
C ALA A 90 -7.48 -18.89 49.03
N SER A 91 -8.64 -18.97 48.36
CA SER A 91 -9.64 -17.89 48.41
C SER A 91 -10.21 -17.66 49.82
N ALA A 92 -10.35 -18.72 50.64
CA ALA A 92 -10.90 -18.61 51.99
C ALA A 92 -9.95 -17.90 52.99
N GLU A 93 -8.63 -18.07 52.83
CA GLU A 93 -7.61 -17.43 53.68
C GLU A 93 -7.48 -15.92 53.42
N HIS A 94 -7.89 -15.46 52.23
CA HIS A 94 -7.73 -14.07 51.78
C HIS A 94 -9.05 -13.31 51.62
N CYS A 95 -10.19 -13.92 51.97
CA CYS A 95 -11.52 -13.28 51.93
C CYS A 95 -11.64 -11.98 52.76
N SER A 96 -10.81 -11.79 53.79
CA SER A 96 -10.86 -10.59 54.64
C SER A 96 -10.09 -9.38 54.08
N LEU A 97 -9.30 -9.57 53.01
CA LEU A 97 -8.46 -8.49 52.45
C LEU A 97 -9.28 -7.32 51.90
N PRO A 98 -10.37 -7.51 51.14
CA PRO A 98 -11.19 -6.39 50.66
C PRO A 98 -11.78 -5.56 51.80
N ALA A 99 -12.20 -6.20 52.90
CA ALA A 99 -12.73 -5.51 54.07
C ALA A 99 -11.68 -4.65 54.80
N LEU A 100 -10.43 -5.12 54.86
CA LEU A 100 -9.30 -4.35 55.42
C LEU A 100 -8.95 -3.15 54.54
N ALA A 101 -8.93 -3.33 53.21
CA ALA A 101 -8.68 -2.25 52.28
C ALA A 101 -9.79 -1.19 52.31
N ALA A 102 -11.06 -1.60 52.44
CA ALA A 102 -12.18 -0.68 52.61
C ALA A 102 -12.06 0.17 53.89
N GLU A 103 -11.52 -0.39 54.98
CA GLU A 103 -11.24 0.39 56.21
C GLU A 103 -10.14 1.41 55.99
N LEU A 104 -9.04 1.02 55.33
CA LEU A 104 -7.95 1.93 55.01
C LEU A 104 -8.41 3.07 54.09
N LEU A 105 -9.29 2.77 53.14
CA LEU A 105 -9.89 3.79 52.29
C LEU A 105 -10.77 4.78 53.08
N LEU A 106 -11.53 4.30 54.09
CA LEU A 106 -12.29 5.16 55.01
C LEU A 106 -11.40 6.01 55.93
N ASP A 107 -10.24 5.49 56.30
CA ASP A 107 -9.23 6.20 57.10
C ASP A 107 -8.43 7.23 56.27
N GLY A 108 -8.71 7.35 54.97
CA GLY A 108 -8.13 8.35 54.08
C GLY A 108 -6.80 7.93 53.44
N TYR A 109 -6.55 6.62 53.30
CA TYR A 109 -5.41 6.12 52.52
C TYR A 109 -5.79 5.98 51.02
N PRO A 110 -4.90 6.38 50.09
CA PRO A 110 -5.15 6.21 48.65
C PRO A 110 -5.30 4.74 48.26
N PHE A 111 -6.25 4.46 47.37
CA PHE A 111 -6.54 3.14 46.83
C PHE A 111 -6.33 3.14 45.32
N GLU A 112 -5.62 2.16 44.77
CA GLU A 112 -5.35 2.11 43.34
C GLU A 112 -6.54 1.52 42.55
N LEU A 113 -7.02 2.29 41.57
CA LEU A 113 -8.10 1.89 40.66
C LEU A 113 -7.56 1.26 39.37
N LEU A 114 -6.60 1.92 38.72
CA LEU A 114 -5.98 1.45 37.50
C LEU A 114 -4.51 1.21 37.78
N ASP A 115 -4.03 0.00 37.48
CA ASP A 115 -2.60 -0.34 37.54
C ASP A 115 -1.90 0.21 36.27
N GLY A 116 -1.05 1.21 36.43
CA GLY A 116 -0.28 1.82 35.32
C GLY A 116 0.97 1.03 34.89
N ASP A 117 1.32 -0.05 35.58
CA ASP A 117 2.34 -1.01 35.12
C ASP A 117 1.70 -2.04 34.17
N ALA A 118 0.54 -2.57 34.56
CA ALA A 118 -0.21 -3.56 33.78
C ALA A 118 -1.20 -2.96 32.77
N SER A 119 -1.44 -1.63 32.82
CA SER A 119 -2.49 -0.94 32.05
C SER A 119 -3.86 -1.61 32.17
N ASN A 120 -4.19 -2.06 33.39
CA ASN A 120 -5.41 -2.83 33.66
C ASN A 120 -6.07 -2.48 35.00
N ILE A 121 -7.40 -2.63 35.06
CA ILE A 121 -8.17 -2.57 36.30
C ILE A 121 -8.27 -3.98 36.87
N PRO A 122 -7.80 -4.24 38.11
CA PRO A 122 -8.09 -5.50 38.80
C PRO A 122 -9.58 -5.51 39.21
N GLU A 123 -10.45 -5.85 38.24
CA GLU A 123 -11.89 -5.65 38.34
C GLU A 123 -12.51 -6.31 39.57
N LYS A 124 -12.04 -7.50 39.96
CA LYS A 124 -12.60 -8.24 41.08
C LYS A 124 -12.19 -7.61 42.41
N TRP A 125 -10.91 -7.30 42.58
CA TRP A 125 -10.39 -6.59 43.75
C TRP A 125 -11.09 -5.24 43.96
N VAL A 126 -11.15 -4.41 42.92
CA VAL A 126 -11.79 -3.08 43.01
C VAL A 126 -13.28 -3.22 43.32
N THR A 127 -13.98 -4.16 42.68
CA THR A 127 -15.41 -4.44 42.96
C THR A 127 -15.63 -4.82 44.41
N ASP A 128 -14.88 -5.79 44.91
CA ASP A 128 -15.11 -6.37 46.24
C ASP A 128 -14.76 -5.37 47.35
N VAL A 129 -13.71 -4.54 47.16
CA VAL A 129 -13.36 -3.46 48.09
C VAL A 129 -14.45 -2.39 48.14
N LEU A 130 -14.95 -1.94 46.98
CA LEU A 130 -16.00 -0.93 46.92
C LEU A 130 -17.34 -1.47 47.47
N MET A 131 -17.68 -2.73 47.23
CA MET A 131 -18.87 -3.35 47.82
C MET A 131 -18.77 -3.51 49.34
N GLU A 132 -17.60 -3.87 49.89
CA GLU A 132 -17.38 -3.87 51.33
C GLU A 132 -17.46 -2.45 51.92
N LEU A 133 -16.96 -1.45 51.20
CA LEU A 133 -17.13 -0.04 51.57
C LEU A 133 -18.61 0.35 51.64
N HIS A 134 -19.40 0.00 50.61
CA HIS A 134 -20.85 0.24 50.55
C HIS A 134 -21.58 -0.37 51.76
N ARG A 135 -21.21 -1.60 52.14
CA ARG A 135 -21.78 -2.27 53.32
C ARG A 135 -21.38 -1.58 54.63
N LYS A 136 -20.11 -1.18 54.78
CA LYS A 136 -19.60 -0.49 55.99
C LYS A 136 -20.23 0.89 56.21
N VAL A 137 -20.66 1.58 55.15
CA VAL A 137 -21.35 2.87 55.25
C VAL A 137 -22.87 2.75 55.36
N GLY A 138 -23.40 1.52 55.55
CA GLY A 138 -24.83 1.27 55.73
C GLY A 138 -25.64 1.52 54.46
N GLU A 139 -25.06 1.22 53.30
CA GLU A 139 -25.68 1.34 51.96
C GLU A 139 -26.04 2.78 51.53
N LYS A 140 -25.68 3.77 52.35
CA LYS A 140 -25.80 5.21 52.05
C LYS A 140 -24.51 5.72 51.45
N SER A 141 -24.36 5.52 50.15
CA SER A 141 -23.10 5.79 49.45
C SER A 141 -23.32 6.62 48.18
N LYS A 142 -24.05 7.74 48.26
CA LYS A 142 -24.18 8.65 47.11
C LYS A 142 -22.83 9.30 46.83
N LEU A 143 -22.27 9.04 45.67
CA LEU A 143 -20.92 9.45 45.27
C LEU A 143 -20.94 10.64 44.34
N LEU A 144 -19.96 11.51 44.52
CA LEU A 144 -19.58 12.50 43.54
C LEU A 144 -18.12 12.31 43.14
N VAL A 145 -17.83 12.22 41.84
CA VAL A 145 -16.49 11.91 41.36
C VAL A 145 -15.80 13.16 40.82
N LEU A 146 -14.66 13.50 41.41
CA LEU A 146 -13.80 14.61 40.98
C LEU A 146 -12.43 14.08 40.57
N THR A 147 -12.01 14.43 39.37
CA THR A 147 -10.76 13.97 38.77
C THR A 147 -9.83 15.13 38.45
N VAL A 148 -8.51 14.89 38.54
CA VAL A 148 -7.49 15.80 38.00
C VAL A 148 -6.63 15.10 36.96
N LEU A 149 -6.57 15.66 35.76
CA LEU A 149 -5.81 15.16 34.61
C LEU A 149 -4.84 16.23 34.11
N GLY A 150 -3.68 15.83 33.56
CA GLY A 150 -2.70 16.78 33.04
C GLY A 150 -1.32 16.15 32.89
N VAL A 151 -0.40 16.84 32.19
CA VAL A 151 0.97 16.35 31.93
C VAL A 151 1.69 15.96 33.23
N GLN A 152 2.68 15.07 33.13
CA GLN A 152 3.56 14.72 34.24
C GLN A 152 4.21 15.97 34.87
N SER A 153 4.36 15.95 36.20
CA SER A 153 5.03 17.01 36.97
C SER A 153 4.38 18.41 36.93
N THR A 154 3.10 18.50 36.56
CA THR A 154 2.34 19.78 36.53
C THR A 154 1.73 20.18 37.89
N GLY A 155 1.91 19.38 38.94
CA GLY A 155 1.42 19.69 40.29
C GLY A 155 -0.02 19.23 40.60
N LYS A 156 -0.53 18.19 39.92
CA LYS A 156 -1.88 17.63 40.10
C LYS A 156 -2.18 17.20 41.55
N SER A 157 -1.38 16.29 42.09
CA SER A 157 -1.54 15.77 43.45
C SER A 157 -1.31 16.89 44.49
N THR A 158 -0.41 17.84 44.20
CA THR A 158 -0.19 19.04 45.02
C THR A 158 -1.46 19.90 45.10
N LEU A 159 -2.13 20.13 43.97
CA LEU A 159 -3.37 20.89 43.89
C LEU A 159 -4.50 20.23 44.69
N LEU A 160 -4.65 18.90 44.59
CA LEU A 160 -5.63 18.14 45.38
C LEU A 160 -5.33 18.18 46.89
N ASN A 161 -4.07 17.97 47.26
CA ASN A 161 -3.60 18.01 48.64
C ASN A 161 -3.90 19.39 49.28
N THR A 162 -3.66 20.48 48.55
CA THR A 162 -3.98 21.84 49.04
C THR A 162 -5.49 22.10 49.11
N MET A 163 -6.29 21.68 48.12
CA MET A 163 -7.74 21.90 48.14
C MET A 163 -8.45 21.16 49.26
N PHE A 164 -8.15 19.87 49.45
CA PHE A 164 -8.92 18.99 50.32
C PHE A 164 -8.20 18.60 51.61
N GLY A 165 -6.94 19.00 51.79
CA GLY A 165 -6.15 18.61 52.96
C GLY A 165 -5.77 17.12 52.96
N VAL A 166 -5.71 16.53 51.78
CA VAL A 166 -5.46 15.10 51.57
C VAL A 166 -3.96 14.81 51.41
N GLN A 167 -3.59 13.54 51.45
CA GLN A 167 -2.18 13.09 51.42
C GLN A 167 -1.91 12.15 50.24
N PHE A 168 -2.19 12.60 49.02
CA PHE A 168 -1.66 11.91 47.84
C PHE A 168 -0.12 12.02 47.82
N PRO A 169 0.59 10.96 47.41
CA PRO A 169 2.05 10.97 47.32
C PRO A 169 2.52 12.04 46.31
N VAL A 170 3.48 12.88 46.73
CA VAL A 170 4.08 13.94 45.89
C VAL A 170 5.58 13.72 45.75
N SER A 171 6.06 13.56 44.52
CA SER A 171 7.49 13.47 44.18
C SER A 171 7.80 14.30 42.93
N SER A 172 9.08 14.47 42.58
CA SER A 172 9.50 15.20 41.38
C SER A 172 9.78 14.29 40.17
N GLY A 173 9.57 12.97 40.30
CA GLY A 173 9.59 11.97 39.22
C GLY A 173 8.19 11.42 38.91
N ARG A 174 8.05 10.30 38.18
CA ARG A 174 6.74 9.63 37.94
C ARG A 174 6.20 9.12 39.29
N CYS A 175 5.38 9.93 39.96
CA CYS A 175 4.89 9.64 41.31
C CYS A 175 3.74 8.63 41.32
N THR A 176 2.99 8.62 40.22
CA THR A 176 1.70 7.98 40.11
C THR A 176 1.74 7.22 38.79
N ARG A 177 1.76 5.89 38.85
CA ARG A 177 1.53 5.03 37.67
C ARG A 177 0.11 4.51 37.74
N GLY A 178 -0.74 4.87 36.78
CA GLY A 178 -2.16 4.52 36.78
C GLY A 178 -3.07 5.58 37.44
N ALA A 179 -4.13 5.16 38.13
CA ALA A 179 -5.12 6.07 38.74
C ALA A 179 -5.44 5.68 40.18
N PHE A 180 -5.40 6.65 41.10
CA PHE A 180 -5.63 6.44 42.53
C PHE A 180 -6.88 7.17 43.02
N LEU A 181 -7.65 6.47 43.84
CA LEU A 181 -8.89 6.90 44.46
C LEU A 181 -8.66 7.30 45.91
N LEU A 182 -9.37 8.33 46.35
CA LEU A 182 -9.48 8.70 47.75
C LEU A 182 -10.95 8.99 48.10
N PHE A 183 -11.39 8.53 49.26
CA PHE A 183 -12.78 8.61 49.67
C PHE A 183 -12.97 9.65 50.77
N LEU A 184 -13.67 10.75 50.48
CA LEU A 184 -13.91 11.84 51.44
C LEU A 184 -15.35 11.84 51.94
N ARG A 185 -15.53 11.73 53.26
CA ARG A 185 -16.85 11.83 53.89
C ARG A 185 -17.33 13.28 53.92
N VAL A 186 -18.53 13.52 53.41
CA VAL A 186 -19.18 14.85 53.49
C VAL A 186 -19.79 15.03 54.89
N GLY A 187 -19.54 16.20 55.49
CA GLY A 187 -20.10 16.61 56.79
C GLY A 187 -21.64 16.69 56.75
N GLU A 188 -22.30 16.43 57.88
CA GLU A 188 -23.77 16.35 57.93
C GLU A 188 -24.48 17.65 57.53
N ASP A 189 -23.83 18.78 57.79
CA ASP A 189 -24.22 20.13 57.41
C ASP A 189 -24.25 20.32 55.88
N MET A 190 -23.29 19.73 55.16
CA MET A 190 -23.11 19.88 53.72
C MET A 190 -23.82 18.80 52.89
N ARG A 191 -24.22 17.68 53.50
CA ARG A 191 -24.92 16.56 52.80
C ARG A 191 -26.22 16.99 52.13
N LYS A 192 -26.99 17.87 52.79
CA LYS A 192 -28.27 18.37 52.24
C LYS A 192 -28.05 19.30 51.04
N ASP A 193 -26.98 20.08 51.09
CA ASP A 193 -26.63 21.03 50.04
C ASP A 193 -26.04 20.36 48.80
N LEU A 194 -25.17 19.36 49.00
CA LEU A 194 -24.46 18.66 47.92
C LEU A 194 -25.18 17.40 47.41
N ARG A 195 -26.20 16.91 48.14
CA ARG A 195 -26.98 15.69 47.86
C ARG A 195 -26.14 14.39 47.76
N CYS A 196 -24.87 14.42 48.13
CA CYS A 196 -23.97 13.28 48.17
C CYS A 196 -23.53 12.97 49.61
N ASP A 197 -23.19 11.71 49.86
CA ASP A 197 -22.63 11.25 51.13
C ASP A 197 -21.10 11.31 51.13
N PHE A 198 -20.49 11.14 49.94
CA PHE A 198 -19.04 11.07 49.76
C PHE A 198 -18.59 11.77 48.47
N ILE A 199 -17.37 12.32 48.51
CA ILE A 199 -16.64 12.82 47.35
C ILE A 199 -15.49 11.86 47.08
N LEU A 200 -15.47 11.27 45.87
CA LEU A 200 -14.41 10.41 45.37
C LEU A 200 -13.42 11.27 44.60
N LEU A 201 -12.19 11.38 45.09
CA LEU A 201 -11.11 12.07 44.38
C LEU A 201 -10.29 11.07 43.58
N ILE A 202 -10.08 11.35 42.29
CA ILE A 202 -9.21 10.56 41.42
C ILE A 202 -7.98 11.39 41.04
N ASP A 203 -6.81 10.93 41.49
CA ASP A 203 -5.51 11.45 41.04
C ASP A 203 -4.97 10.52 39.96
N THR A 204 -4.66 11.08 38.79
CA THR A 204 -4.17 10.30 37.65
C THR A 204 -2.66 10.42 37.49
N GLU A 205 -2.10 9.42 36.84
CA GLU A 205 -0.82 9.52 36.18
C GLU A 205 -0.74 10.75 35.26
N GLY A 206 0.48 11.28 35.09
CA GLY A 206 0.73 12.34 34.12
C GLY A 206 0.85 11.83 32.70
N LEU A 207 0.08 12.44 31.80
CA LEU A 207 0.13 12.13 30.37
C LEU A 207 1.51 12.45 29.76
N LYS A 208 1.89 11.72 28.71
CA LYS A 208 3.12 11.87 27.91
C LYS A 208 4.42 11.89 28.72
N SER A 209 4.71 10.79 29.41
CA SER A 209 5.99 10.66 30.13
C SER A 209 7.20 10.67 29.15
N PRO A 210 8.26 11.46 29.40
CA PRO A 210 9.45 11.54 28.53
C PRO A 210 10.16 10.18 28.28
N SER A 211 10.05 9.25 29.23
CA SER A 211 10.62 7.90 29.13
C SER A 211 9.77 6.94 28.27
N LEU A 212 8.48 7.23 28.09
CA LEU A 212 7.57 6.45 27.24
C LEU A 212 7.37 7.05 25.85
N ALA A 213 7.67 8.34 25.66
CA ALA A 213 7.50 9.05 24.39
C ALA A 213 8.32 8.48 23.21
N GLN A 214 9.26 7.56 23.46
CA GLN A 214 10.04 6.87 22.43
C GLN A 214 9.33 5.59 21.89
N LEU A 215 8.29 5.09 22.57
CA LEU A 215 7.51 3.91 22.18
C LEU A 215 6.19 4.34 21.55
N ASP A 216 5.85 3.81 20.36
CA ASP A 216 4.59 4.13 19.66
C ASP A 216 3.33 3.76 20.48
N GLU A 217 3.45 2.83 21.44
CA GLU A 217 2.37 2.37 22.35
C GLU A 217 2.00 3.38 23.46
N SER A 218 2.81 4.42 23.71
CA SER A 218 2.55 5.35 24.83
C SER A 218 1.30 6.21 24.65
N CYS A 219 0.92 6.48 23.40
CA CYS A 219 -0.25 7.30 23.07
C CYS A 219 -1.57 6.55 23.32
N GLU A 220 -1.55 5.22 23.17
CA GLU A 220 -2.72 4.37 23.39
C GLU A 220 -3.07 4.33 24.88
N HIS A 221 -2.07 4.07 25.73
CA HIS A 221 -2.23 4.11 27.18
C HIS A 221 -2.76 5.46 27.71
N ASP A 222 -2.20 6.57 27.22
CA ASP A 222 -2.64 7.92 27.60
C ASP A 222 -4.10 8.20 27.20
N ASN A 223 -4.52 7.73 26.02
CA ASN A 223 -5.89 7.88 25.53
C ASN A 223 -6.87 7.00 26.31
N GLU A 224 -6.51 5.75 26.62
CA GLU A 224 -7.31 4.84 27.44
C GLU A 224 -7.52 5.41 28.84
N LEU A 225 -6.44 5.85 29.51
CA LEU A 225 -6.48 6.46 30.83
C LEU A 225 -7.36 7.71 30.82
N ALA A 226 -7.15 8.63 29.88
CA ALA A 226 -7.93 9.86 29.81
C ALA A 226 -9.41 9.59 29.56
N THR A 227 -9.75 8.68 28.64
CA THR A 227 -11.14 8.32 28.31
C THR A 227 -11.84 7.68 29.51
N LEU A 228 -11.18 6.73 30.17
CA LEU A 228 -11.70 6.05 31.35
C LEU A 228 -12.00 7.06 32.47
N VAL A 229 -10.99 7.84 32.86
CA VAL A 229 -11.08 8.70 34.03
C VAL A 229 -12.03 9.87 33.77
N ILE A 230 -12.06 10.44 32.56
CA ILE A 230 -13.07 11.44 32.16
C ILE A 230 -14.48 10.86 32.21
N GLY A 231 -14.67 9.63 31.73
CA GLY A 231 -15.98 8.97 31.73
C GLY A 231 -16.51 8.58 33.11
N LEU A 232 -15.62 8.29 34.06
CA LEU A 232 -15.98 8.02 35.45
C LEU A 232 -16.35 9.29 36.24
N SER A 233 -15.96 10.46 35.75
CA SER A 233 -16.01 11.72 36.50
C SER A 233 -17.35 12.45 36.37
N ASP A 234 -17.69 13.22 37.40
CA ASP A 234 -18.74 14.25 37.33
C ASP A 234 -18.12 15.64 37.14
N ILE A 235 -16.93 15.86 37.73
CA ILE A 235 -16.08 17.03 37.50
C ILE A 235 -14.68 16.58 37.08
N THR A 236 -14.17 17.18 36.00
CA THR A 236 -12.81 16.97 35.51
C THR A 236 -12.03 18.28 35.55
N ILE A 237 -10.89 18.28 36.23
CA ILE A 237 -9.94 19.38 36.25
C ILE A 237 -8.77 19.04 35.33
N ILE A 238 -8.54 19.87 34.32
CA ILE A 238 -7.42 19.73 33.39
C ILE A 238 -6.34 20.71 33.81
N ASN A 239 -5.26 20.17 34.37
CA ASN A 239 -4.14 20.91 34.91
C ASN A 239 -3.05 21.09 33.84
N ILE A 240 -2.82 22.35 33.45
CA ILE A 240 -1.87 22.74 32.40
C ILE A 240 -0.75 23.56 33.06
N ALA A 241 0.51 23.18 32.85
CA ALA A 241 1.66 23.95 33.34
C ALA A 241 2.15 24.95 32.28
N MET A 242 2.33 26.22 32.67
CA MET A 242 3.01 27.27 31.90
C MET A 242 2.37 27.59 30.51
N GLU A 243 2.80 28.69 29.88
CA GLU A 243 2.38 29.10 28.53
C GLU A 243 3.03 28.24 27.41
N ASN A 244 3.31 26.96 27.65
CA ASN A 244 3.89 26.10 26.62
C ASN A 244 2.83 25.65 25.62
N SER A 245 2.84 26.26 24.44
CA SER A 245 1.86 26.00 23.37
C SER A 245 1.85 24.56 22.86
N THR A 246 2.93 23.80 23.06
CA THR A 246 3.04 22.39 22.61
C THR A 246 2.37 21.43 23.59
N GLU A 247 2.69 21.50 24.89
CA GLU A 247 2.02 20.71 25.94
C GLU A 247 0.50 20.94 25.96
N MET A 248 0.08 22.20 25.74
CA MET A 248 -1.32 22.56 25.63
C MET A 248 -2.00 21.87 24.42
N ASN A 249 -1.36 21.79 23.25
CA ASN A 249 -1.96 21.05 22.12
C ASN A 249 -2.18 19.58 22.47
N ASP A 250 -1.16 19.01 23.08
CA ASP A 250 -1.02 17.58 23.25
C ASP A 250 -2.03 17.01 24.23
N VAL A 251 -2.28 17.71 25.35
CA VAL A 251 -3.31 17.32 26.32
C VAL A 251 -4.71 17.61 25.78
N LEU A 252 -4.91 18.76 25.13
CA LEU A 252 -6.24 19.14 24.66
C LEU A 252 -6.78 18.19 23.60
N GLN A 253 -5.92 17.65 22.72
CA GLN A 253 -6.34 16.66 21.72
C GLN A 253 -6.89 15.38 22.35
N ILE A 254 -6.16 14.82 23.32
CA ILE A 254 -6.57 13.60 24.05
C ILE A 254 -7.90 13.84 24.76
N VAL A 255 -8.03 15.00 25.40
CA VAL A 255 -9.20 15.34 26.20
C VAL A 255 -10.44 15.64 25.34
N VAL A 256 -10.29 16.33 24.21
CA VAL A 256 -11.40 16.61 23.28
C VAL A 256 -12.00 15.32 22.74
N HIS A 257 -11.19 14.34 22.38
CA HIS A 257 -11.68 13.02 21.94
C HIS A 257 -12.40 12.27 23.06
N ALA A 258 -11.83 12.26 24.27
CA ALA A 258 -12.50 11.64 25.41
C ALA A 258 -13.88 12.26 25.65
N PHE A 259 -14.01 13.59 25.60
CA PHE A 259 -15.30 14.26 25.75
C PHE A 259 -16.28 13.98 24.60
N LEU A 260 -15.80 13.94 23.36
CA LEU A 260 -16.62 13.62 22.18
C LEU A 260 -17.30 12.26 22.36
N ARG A 261 -16.53 11.27 22.81
CA ARG A 261 -17.01 9.91 23.10
C ARG A 261 -17.95 9.86 24.29
N MET A 262 -17.65 10.57 25.37
CA MET A 262 -18.49 10.57 26.56
C MET A 262 -19.87 11.20 26.31
N LYS A 263 -19.95 12.20 25.42
CA LYS A 263 -21.22 12.77 24.96
C LYS A 263 -22.13 11.70 24.35
N GLU A 264 -21.59 10.74 23.61
CA GLU A 264 -22.39 9.68 22.97
C GLU A 264 -23.04 8.77 23.99
N VAL A 265 -22.31 8.44 25.06
CA VAL A 265 -22.82 7.63 26.15
C VAL A 265 -23.70 8.44 27.12
N GLY A 266 -23.94 9.72 26.83
CA GLY A 266 -24.85 10.59 27.58
C GLY A 266 -24.29 11.09 28.91
N LYS A 267 -22.99 10.93 29.16
CA LYS A 267 -22.25 11.46 30.32
C LYS A 267 -21.41 12.65 29.84
N ILE A 268 -21.72 13.84 30.34
CA ILE A 268 -20.95 15.06 30.05
C ILE A 268 -20.51 15.60 31.42
N PRO A 269 -19.26 15.35 31.85
CA PRO A 269 -18.75 15.91 33.09
C PRO A 269 -18.57 17.43 32.95
N VAL A 270 -18.53 18.15 34.08
CA VAL A 270 -18.16 19.57 34.07
C VAL A 270 -16.64 19.69 34.02
N CYS A 271 -16.13 20.49 33.08
CA CYS A 271 -14.70 20.63 32.86
C CYS A 271 -14.18 21.98 33.38
N HIS A 272 -13.05 21.97 34.08
CA HIS A 272 -12.31 23.18 34.50
C HIS A 272 -10.86 23.11 34.02
N PHE A 273 -10.38 24.16 33.35
CA PHE A 273 -8.97 24.29 33.00
C PHE A 273 -8.24 25.09 34.08
N VAL A 274 -7.16 24.53 34.62
CA VAL A 274 -6.33 25.15 35.64
C VAL A 274 -4.93 25.37 35.07
N HIS A 275 -4.55 26.62 34.91
CA HIS A 275 -3.23 27.04 34.47
C HIS A 275 -2.33 27.30 35.68
N GLN A 276 -1.29 26.47 35.86
CA GLN A 276 -0.33 26.56 36.96
C GLN A 276 0.84 27.48 36.64
N ASN A 277 1.44 28.05 37.69
CA ASN A 277 2.65 28.89 37.65
C ASN A 277 2.49 30.20 36.83
N VAL A 278 1.32 30.84 36.90
CA VAL A 278 1.04 32.07 36.17
C VAL A 278 1.63 33.29 36.90
N ALA A 279 2.32 34.18 36.18
CA ALA A 279 3.00 35.33 36.77
C ALA A 279 2.04 36.46 37.16
N GLY A 280 1.56 36.47 38.41
CA GLY A 280 1.08 37.66 39.13
C GLY A 280 -0.42 37.96 39.13
N VAL A 281 -0.83 38.69 40.19
CA VAL A 281 -2.20 39.01 40.67
C VAL A 281 -3.04 39.89 39.74
N SER A 282 -2.59 40.18 38.51
CA SER A 282 -3.32 40.97 37.49
C SER A 282 -3.79 40.15 36.27
N ALA A 283 -3.56 38.84 36.28
CA ALA A 283 -3.88 37.93 35.16
C ALA A 283 -5.38 37.77 34.88
N HIS A 284 -6.25 37.95 35.89
CA HIS A 284 -7.71 37.75 35.72
C HIS A 284 -8.35 38.75 34.74
N ASN A 285 -7.81 39.98 34.64
CA ASN A 285 -8.34 41.04 33.76
C ASN A 285 -7.61 41.16 32.40
N LYS A 286 -6.41 40.59 32.23
CA LYS A 286 -5.61 40.69 30.98
C LYS A 286 -5.81 39.54 29.98
N ASN A 287 -6.52 38.47 30.34
CA ASN A 287 -6.54 37.21 29.57
C ASN A 287 -7.80 36.95 28.74
N VAL A 288 -8.62 37.95 28.39
CA VAL A 288 -9.75 37.73 27.44
C VAL A 288 -9.23 37.20 26.09
N ALA A 289 -8.09 37.70 25.62
CA ALA A 289 -7.45 37.23 24.39
C ALA A 289 -6.97 35.77 24.50
N ASP A 290 -6.43 35.35 25.64
CA ASP A 290 -5.93 33.99 25.84
C ASP A 290 -7.06 32.99 26.07
N ARG A 291 -8.15 33.37 26.75
CA ARG A 291 -9.39 32.58 26.83
C ARG A 291 -9.97 32.32 25.44
N LYS A 292 -10.02 33.36 24.59
CA LYS A 292 -10.48 33.23 23.21
C LYS A 292 -9.59 32.31 22.38
N ARG A 293 -8.25 32.45 22.51
CA ARG A 293 -7.29 31.55 21.84
C ARG A 293 -7.45 30.10 22.24
N ILE A 294 -7.68 29.80 23.53
CA ILE A 294 -7.91 28.44 24.00
C ILE A 294 -9.22 27.88 23.43
N LEU A 295 -10.30 28.67 23.44
CA LEU A 295 -11.58 28.25 22.87
C LEU A 295 -11.50 28.02 21.34
N ASP A 296 -10.86 28.91 20.60
CA ASP A 296 -10.67 28.77 19.15
C ASP A 296 -9.89 27.48 18.83
N ARG A 297 -8.88 27.17 19.65
CA ARG A 297 -8.06 25.97 19.51
C ARG A 297 -8.80 24.68 19.89
N LEU A 298 -9.62 24.74 20.95
CA LEU A 298 -10.52 23.66 21.32
C LEU A 298 -11.55 23.38 20.21
N ASN A 299 -12.09 24.43 19.58
CA ASN A 299 -13.00 24.29 18.43
C ASN A 299 -12.30 23.64 17.23
N GLU A 300 -11.09 24.07 16.89
CA GLU A 300 -10.28 23.47 15.82
C GLU A 300 -10.05 21.96 16.07
N MET A 301 -9.61 21.60 17.27
CA MET A 301 -9.40 20.20 17.64
C MET A 301 -10.70 19.39 17.67
N THR A 302 -11.81 20.00 18.09
CA THR A 302 -13.12 19.36 18.10
C THR A 302 -13.58 19.05 16.69
N GLN A 303 -13.38 19.98 15.74
CA GLN A 303 -13.71 19.74 14.34
C GLN A 303 -12.88 18.57 13.77
N ILE A 304 -11.57 18.54 14.04
CA ILE A 304 -10.70 17.46 13.59
C ILE A 304 -11.14 16.12 14.21
N ALA A 305 -11.38 16.09 15.51
CA ALA A 305 -11.84 14.89 16.23
C ALA A 305 -13.19 14.39 15.71
N ALA A 306 -14.12 15.31 15.47
CA ALA A 306 -15.45 15.01 14.95
C ALA A 306 -15.41 14.51 13.50
N GLU A 307 -14.58 15.08 12.64
CA GLU A 307 -14.35 14.55 11.28
C GLU A 307 -13.78 13.13 11.32
N MET A 308 -12.85 12.85 12.22
CA MET A 308 -12.23 11.53 12.39
C MET A 308 -13.21 10.47 12.93
N GLU A 309 -14.09 10.85 13.85
CA GLU A 309 -15.19 9.99 14.33
C GLU A 309 -16.41 10.01 13.39
N LYS A 310 -16.27 10.61 12.20
CA LYS A 310 -17.28 10.70 11.13
C LYS A 310 -18.57 11.43 11.52
N ARG A 311 -18.48 12.45 12.38
CA ARG A 311 -19.58 13.26 12.91
C ARG A 311 -19.46 14.76 12.55
N PRO A 312 -19.73 15.15 11.29
CA PRO A 312 -19.59 16.54 10.85
C PRO A 312 -20.60 17.52 11.47
N SER A 313 -21.54 17.03 12.29
CA SER A 313 -22.51 17.87 13.01
C SER A 313 -21.93 18.59 14.22
N VAL A 314 -20.75 18.16 14.72
CA VAL A 314 -20.08 18.76 15.88
C VAL A 314 -18.95 19.67 15.39
N ASN A 315 -19.09 20.98 15.58
CA ASN A 315 -18.13 21.97 15.03
C ASN A 315 -17.49 22.85 16.11
N ARG A 316 -18.04 22.86 17.33
CA ARG A 316 -17.53 23.64 18.46
C ARG A 316 -17.36 22.76 19.67
N PHE A 317 -16.39 23.08 20.52
CA PHE A 317 -16.17 22.40 21.80
C PHE A 317 -17.38 22.52 22.74
N THR A 318 -18.11 23.65 22.66
CA THR A 318 -19.38 23.85 23.37
C THR A 318 -20.50 22.95 22.87
N ASP A 319 -20.38 22.38 21.67
CA ASP A 319 -21.31 21.36 21.20
C ASP A 319 -21.04 20.03 21.92
N VAL A 320 -19.83 19.81 22.42
CA VAL A 320 -19.42 18.58 23.11
C VAL A 320 -19.69 18.64 24.61
N LEU A 321 -19.39 19.78 25.23
CA LEU A 321 -19.43 19.95 26.69
C LEU A 321 -19.99 21.32 27.09
N ASP A 322 -20.67 21.38 28.24
CA ASP A 322 -21.16 22.64 28.83
C ASP A 322 -19.99 23.42 29.42
N TYR A 323 -19.39 24.27 28.58
CA TYR A 323 -18.15 24.99 28.86
C TYR A 323 -18.33 26.50 28.74
N ASP A 324 -18.08 27.23 29.83
CA ASP A 324 -18.07 28.69 29.89
C ASP A 324 -16.63 29.17 30.05
N ALA A 325 -16.07 29.79 29.01
CA ALA A 325 -14.68 30.25 29.00
C ALA A 325 -14.39 31.30 30.10
N ASP A 326 -15.40 31.99 30.62
CA ASP A 326 -15.22 32.98 31.69
C ASP A 326 -15.29 32.37 33.09
N LYS A 327 -16.00 31.25 33.27
CA LYS A 327 -16.19 30.59 34.58
C LYS A 327 -15.35 29.34 34.78
N ASN A 328 -14.92 28.68 33.70
CA ASN A 328 -14.24 27.38 33.75
C ASN A 328 -12.70 27.47 33.63
N ASN A 329 -12.12 28.66 33.43
CA ASN A 329 -10.67 28.86 33.36
C ASN A 329 -10.09 29.52 34.61
N TRP A 330 -9.11 28.87 35.23
CA TRP A 330 -8.46 29.30 36.46
C TRP A 330 -6.96 29.51 36.25
N TYR A 331 -6.43 30.61 36.77
CA TYR A 331 -5.00 30.94 36.68
C TYR A 331 -4.43 30.98 38.10
N ILE A 332 -3.62 29.97 38.43
CA ILE A 332 -3.05 29.79 39.76
C ILE A 332 -1.57 30.20 39.73
N PRO A 333 -1.11 31.09 40.63
CA PRO A 333 0.29 31.50 40.68
C PRO A 333 1.19 30.34 41.14
N GLY A 334 2.52 30.51 41.10
CA GLY A 334 3.42 29.45 41.58
C GLY A 334 3.32 29.23 43.10
N LEU A 335 3.45 27.97 43.55
CA LEU A 335 3.38 27.58 44.96
C LEU A 335 4.44 28.26 45.84
N TRP A 336 5.65 28.45 45.30
CA TRP A 336 6.79 29.01 46.02
C TRP A 336 7.05 30.45 45.58
N GLN A 337 7.27 31.36 46.53
CA GLN A 337 7.69 32.73 46.26
C GLN A 337 9.23 32.80 46.18
N GLY A 338 9.80 32.17 45.14
CA GLY A 338 11.25 32.02 44.92
C GLY A 338 11.66 30.58 44.66
N THR A 339 12.97 30.29 44.68
CA THR A 339 13.50 28.93 44.46
C THR A 339 13.58 28.15 45.79
N PRO A 340 12.95 26.96 45.89
CA PRO A 340 13.11 26.06 47.05
C PRO A 340 14.59 25.75 47.35
N PRO A 341 14.98 25.37 48.58
CA PRO A 341 14.14 24.89 49.69
C PRO A 341 13.73 25.95 50.74
N MET A 342 14.29 27.17 50.71
CA MET A 342 14.00 28.22 51.70
C MET A 342 12.94 29.24 51.24
N ALA A 343 12.32 29.02 50.08
CA ALA A 343 11.27 29.88 49.57
C ALA A 343 9.98 29.75 50.41
N PRO A 344 9.35 30.86 50.84
CA PRO A 344 8.07 30.81 51.53
C PRO A 344 6.95 30.39 50.56
N VAL A 345 5.88 29.82 51.11
CA VAL A 345 4.66 29.49 50.35
C VAL A 345 3.98 30.79 49.90
N ASN A 346 3.63 30.86 48.63
CA ASN A 346 2.92 31.98 48.05
C ASN A 346 1.47 32.03 48.58
N THR A 347 1.10 33.10 49.29
CA THR A 347 -0.27 33.28 49.81
C THR A 347 -1.30 33.35 48.69
N GLY A 348 -0.95 33.95 47.55
CA GLY A 348 -1.82 34.01 46.37
C GLY A 348 -2.12 32.64 45.75
N TYR A 349 -1.27 31.63 45.96
CA TYR A 349 -1.58 30.25 45.57
C TYR A 349 -2.74 29.71 46.41
N SER A 350 -2.64 29.87 47.73
CA SER A 350 -3.64 29.36 48.68
C SER A 350 -5.01 30.04 48.50
N GLU A 351 -5.01 31.35 48.25
CA GLU A 351 -6.24 32.12 47.96
C GLU A 351 -6.90 31.64 46.65
N ALA A 352 -6.13 31.52 45.55
CA ALA A 352 -6.65 31.07 44.27
C ALA A 352 -7.21 29.63 44.32
N VAL A 353 -6.52 28.74 45.06
CA VAL A 353 -6.96 27.35 45.26
C VAL A 353 -8.25 27.30 46.12
N LEU A 354 -8.36 28.14 47.13
CA LEU A 354 -9.57 28.25 47.95
C LEU A 354 -10.76 28.74 47.13
N ASP A 355 -10.55 29.72 46.24
CA ASP A 355 -11.61 30.25 45.38
C ASP A 355 -12.05 29.25 44.31
N LEU A 356 -11.09 28.50 43.73
CA LEU A 356 -11.40 27.34 42.88
C LEU A 356 -12.27 26.32 43.64
N LYS A 357 -11.88 25.95 44.87
CA LYS A 357 -12.66 25.01 45.69
C LYS A 357 -14.09 25.49 45.95
N LYS A 358 -14.27 26.78 46.30
CA LYS A 358 -15.60 27.36 46.51
C LYS A 358 -16.46 27.29 45.25
N ASN A 359 -15.88 27.64 44.09
CA ASN A 359 -16.59 27.59 42.82
C ASN A 359 -16.98 26.16 42.43
N LEU A 360 -16.08 25.19 42.59
CA LEU A 360 -16.39 23.77 42.34
C LEU A 360 -17.57 23.32 43.21
N LEU A 361 -17.55 23.63 44.51
CA LEU A 361 -18.67 23.31 45.40
C LEU A 361 -19.97 24.03 45.04
N GLU A 362 -19.91 25.26 44.51
CA GLU A 362 -21.08 26.00 44.04
C GLU A 362 -21.66 25.42 42.75
N VAL A 363 -20.82 25.07 41.78
CA VAL A 363 -21.22 24.35 40.56
C VAL A 363 -21.93 23.06 40.94
N LEU A 364 -21.41 22.32 41.91
CA LEU A 364 -22.04 21.11 42.44
C LEU A 364 -23.43 21.34 43.06
N LYS A 365 -23.65 22.47 43.73
CA LYS A 365 -24.98 22.85 44.26
C LYS A 365 -25.96 23.23 43.13
N THR A 366 -25.45 23.69 42.00
CA THR A 366 -26.24 24.28 40.90
C THR A 366 -26.57 23.27 39.80
N CYS A 367 -25.74 22.24 39.59
CA CYS A 367 -25.97 21.11 38.69
C CYS A 367 -27.10 20.18 39.23
N ARG A 368 -28.35 20.63 39.12
CA ARG A 368 -29.55 19.97 39.71
C ARG A 368 -30.15 18.82 38.87
N TYR A 369 -29.50 18.41 37.77
CA TYR A 369 -30.14 17.59 36.73
C TYR A 369 -29.87 16.08 36.80
N LYS A 370 -28.92 15.59 37.61
CA LYS A 370 -28.64 14.14 37.77
C LYS A 370 -28.51 13.78 39.26
N GLU A 371 -29.11 12.67 39.68
CA GLU A 371 -28.88 12.13 41.03
C GLU A 371 -27.45 11.56 41.12
N PRO A 372 -26.73 11.77 42.24
CA PRO A 372 -25.40 11.19 42.42
C PRO A 372 -25.46 9.66 42.46
N SER A 373 -24.55 8.99 41.74
CA SER A 373 -24.53 7.53 41.61
C SER A 373 -24.22 6.83 42.93
N LEU A 374 -24.83 5.67 43.16
CA LEU A 374 -24.45 4.78 44.26
C LEU A 374 -23.17 3.99 43.91
N ILE A 375 -22.50 3.42 44.91
CA ILE A 375 -21.30 2.59 44.68
C ILE A 375 -21.59 1.43 43.69
N PRO A 376 -22.69 0.66 43.81
CA PRO A 376 -22.98 -0.42 42.85
C PRO A 376 -23.13 0.07 41.41
N GLU A 377 -23.83 1.20 41.21
CA GLU A 377 -24.02 1.80 39.88
C GLU A 377 -22.68 2.29 39.30
N PHE A 378 -21.82 2.87 40.15
CA PHE A 378 -20.48 3.26 39.76
C PHE A 378 -19.62 2.06 39.33
N ILE A 379 -19.71 0.93 40.03
CA ILE A 379 -18.99 -0.31 39.67
C ILE A 379 -19.48 -0.85 38.33
N GLU A 380 -20.79 -0.90 38.09
CA GLU A 380 -21.35 -1.36 36.81
C GLU A 380 -20.91 -0.45 35.66
N TRP A 381 -20.97 0.86 35.86
CA TRP A 381 -20.51 1.84 34.89
C TRP A 381 -19.02 1.70 34.60
N MET A 382 -18.19 1.56 35.64
CA MET A 382 -16.75 1.35 35.51
C MET A 382 -16.42 0.11 34.69
N LYS A 383 -17.08 -1.02 34.96
CA LYS A 383 -16.87 -2.26 34.19
C LYS A 383 -17.30 -2.11 32.74
N SER A 384 -18.47 -1.51 32.51
CA SER A 384 -18.98 -1.28 31.15
C SER A 384 -18.08 -0.36 30.36
N LEU A 385 -17.64 0.75 30.97
CA LEU A 385 -16.76 1.74 30.35
C LEU A 385 -15.37 1.14 30.09
N TRP A 386 -14.80 0.43 31.05
CA TRP A 386 -13.50 -0.22 30.87
C TRP A 386 -13.53 -1.28 29.77
N LYS A 387 -14.59 -2.09 29.72
CA LYS A 387 -14.83 -3.02 28.63
C LYS A 387 -14.97 -2.30 27.29
N ALA A 388 -15.73 -1.21 27.20
CA ALA A 388 -15.85 -0.46 25.96
C ALA A 388 -14.49 0.11 25.50
N VAL A 389 -13.73 0.74 26.40
CA VAL A 389 -12.40 1.30 26.13
C VAL A 389 -11.40 0.23 25.66
N LYS A 390 -11.50 -1.01 26.17
CA LYS A 390 -10.60 -2.12 25.79
C LYS A 390 -11.04 -2.94 24.57
N TYR A 391 -12.35 -3.07 24.31
CA TYR A 391 -12.87 -3.94 23.25
C TYR A 391 -13.20 -3.17 21.96
N GLU A 392 -13.46 -1.86 22.03
CA GLU A 392 -13.58 -1.03 20.84
C GLU A 392 -12.18 -0.65 20.35
N ASN A 393 -11.54 -1.50 19.54
CA ASN A 393 -10.35 -1.14 18.73
C ASN A 393 -10.65 -0.14 17.62
N PHE A 394 -11.71 0.64 17.79
CA PHE A 394 -12.06 1.69 16.87
C PHE A 394 -11.14 2.89 17.14
N ILE A 395 -10.14 3.04 16.26
CA ILE A 395 -9.40 4.30 16.03
C ILE A 395 -8.45 4.70 17.18
N PHE A 396 -7.67 3.76 17.74
CA PHE A 396 -6.83 4.08 18.92
C PHE A 396 -5.38 4.50 18.70
N SER A 397 -4.96 4.78 17.47
CA SER A 397 -3.79 5.64 17.26
C SER A 397 -4.14 6.78 16.31
N PHE A 398 -4.62 7.88 16.91
CA PHE A 398 -4.84 9.20 16.27
C PHE A 398 -3.68 9.57 15.33
N ARG A 399 -2.45 9.30 15.78
CA ARG A 399 -1.24 9.48 14.97
C ARG A 399 -1.20 8.55 13.75
N ASN A 400 -1.53 7.26 13.89
CA ASN A 400 -1.48 6.31 12.78
C ASN A 400 -2.59 6.55 11.76
N THR A 401 -3.78 7.02 12.17
CA THR A 401 -4.86 7.35 11.22
C THR A 401 -4.53 8.61 10.43
N LEU A 402 -4.03 9.68 11.08
CA LEU A 402 -3.59 10.89 10.40
C LEU A 402 -2.33 10.64 9.54
N VAL A 403 -1.38 9.82 10.01
CA VAL A 403 -0.22 9.38 9.22
C VAL A 403 -0.67 8.58 8.00
N ALA A 404 -1.60 7.62 8.16
CA ALA A 404 -2.11 6.81 7.07
C ALA A 404 -2.86 7.67 6.02
N GLN A 405 -3.69 8.62 6.47
CA GLN A 405 -4.40 9.53 5.57
C GLN A 405 -3.45 10.50 4.86
N ALA A 406 -2.48 11.08 5.59
CA ALA A 406 -1.45 11.94 5.01
C ALA A 406 -0.59 11.18 3.99
N TYR A 407 -0.24 9.93 4.30
CA TYR A 407 0.50 9.05 3.41
C TYR A 407 -0.31 8.66 2.17
N ASP A 408 -1.59 8.29 2.31
CA ASP A 408 -2.49 8.00 1.18
C ASP A 408 -2.66 9.22 0.26
N ASN A 409 -2.80 10.42 0.83
CA ASN A 409 -2.89 11.66 0.05
C ASN A 409 -1.58 11.99 -0.68
N LEU A 410 -0.43 11.81 -0.05
CA LEU A 410 0.85 11.95 -0.74
C LEU A 410 1.00 10.91 -1.86
N TRP A 411 0.53 9.68 -1.63
CA TRP A 411 0.62 8.60 -2.61
C TRP A 411 -0.27 8.85 -3.83
N LYS A 412 -1.46 9.45 -3.66
CA LYS A 412 -2.32 9.92 -4.77
C LYS A 412 -1.58 10.88 -5.70
N GLU A 413 -0.87 11.85 -5.12
CA GLU A 413 -0.06 12.80 -5.89
C GLU A 413 1.14 12.12 -6.56
N MET A 414 1.85 11.25 -5.83
CA MET A 414 3.00 10.50 -6.36
C MET A 414 2.63 9.63 -7.56
N THR A 415 1.56 8.85 -7.46
CA THR A 415 1.10 7.98 -8.56
C THR A 415 0.68 8.78 -9.80
N GLN A 416 0.16 10.00 -9.61
CA GLN A 416 -0.12 10.92 -10.70
C GLN A 416 1.16 11.42 -11.39
N TRP A 417 2.18 11.82 -10.62
CA TRP A 417 3.46 12.28 -11.19
C TRP A 417 4.23 11.14 -11.87
N GLU A 418 4.15 9.92 -11.33
CA GLU A 418 4.71 8.72 -11.98
C GLU A 418 4.04 8.45 -13.32
N TRP A 419 2.70 8.54 -13.39
CA TRP A 419 1.96 8.37 -14.62
C TRP A 419 2.33 9.42 -15.68
N GLU A 420 2.41 10.70 -15.29
CA GLU A 420 2.88 11.78 -16.18
C GLU A 420 4.29 11.51 -16.73
N SER A 421 5.20 11.03 -15.88
CA SER A 421 6.58 10.69 -16.26
C SER A 421 6.61 9.52 -17.25
N ARG A 422 5.87 8.44 -16.98
CA ARG A 422 5.76 7.29 -17.89
C ARG A 422 5.13 7.68 -19.23
N LYS A 423 4.08 8.48 -19.23
CA LYS A 423 3.41 8.97 -20.45
C LYS A 423 4.35 9.80 -21.33
N ASN A 424 5.16 10.67 -20.72
CA ASN A 424 6.20 11.42 -21.44
C ASN A 424 7.22 10.47 -22.08
N ILE A 425 7.65 9.45 -21.35
CA ILE A 425 8.62 8.45 -21.83
C ILE A 425 8.01 7.60 -22.95
N TYR A 426 6.75 7.17 -22.86
CA TYR A 426 6.06 6.49 -23.96
C TYR A 426 5.93 7.36 -25.22
N THR A 427 5.64 8.65 -25.04
CA THR A 427 5.60 9.60 -26.16
C THR A 427 6.96 9.76 -26.82
N TRP A 428 8.04 9.78 -26.03
CA TRP A 428 9.41 9.82 -26.54
C TRP A 428 9.79 8.50 -27.24
N GLN A 429 9.53 7.34 -26.62
CA GLN A 429 9.78 6.01 -27.18
C GLN A 429 9.12 5.87 -28.54
N MET A 430 7.87 6.32 -28.68
CA MET A 430 7.17 6.31 -29.96
C MET A 430 7.93 7.08 -31.05
N LYS A 431 8.45 8.27 -30.71
CA LYS A 431 9.23 9.09 -31.65
C LYS A 431 10.57 8.43 -31.97
N ALA A 432 11.23 7.83 -31.00
CA ALA A 432 12.46 7.08 -31.19
C ALA A 432 12.24 5.87 -32.12
N ASP A 433 11.18 5.09 -31.89
CA ASP A 433 10.82 3.95 -32.75
C ASP A 433 10.52 4.40 -34.19
N LEU A 434 9.88 5.56 -34.38
CA LEU A 434 9.68 6.15 -35.70
C LEU A 434 11.00 6.53 -36.37
N GLN A 435 11.91 7.21 -35.65
CA GLN A 435 13.23 7.56 -36.18
C GLN A 435 14.04 6.32 -36.59
N ILE A 436 14.01 5.26 -35.77
CA ILE A 436 14.65 3.97 -36.10
C ILE A 436 13.98 3.34 -37.32
N SER A 437 12.65 3.34 -37.37
CA SER A 437 11.89 2.72 -38.46
C SER A 437 12.06 3.44 -39.80
N ASN A 438 12.20 4.77 -39.78
CA ASN A 438 12.21 5.60 -40.98
C ASN A 438 13.60 6.07 -41.43
N LEU A 439 14.67 5.68 -40.73
CA LEU A 439 16.04 6.00 -41.15
C LEU A 439 16.21 5.73 -42.66
N GLU A 440 16.59 6.78 -43.40
CA GLU A 440 16.69 6.73 -44.87
C GLU A 440 17.68 5.66 -45.32
N VAL A 441 17.18 4.67 -46.07
CA VAL A 441 17.96 3.59 -46.69
C VAL A 441 18.53 4.11 -48.01
N ASN A 442 19.50 5.02 -47.91
CA ASN A 442 20.02 5.79 -49.05
C ASN A 442 21.42 5.33 -49.53
N SER A 443 21.99 4.23 -49.01
CA SER A 443 23.31 3.76 -49.46
C SER A 443 23.21 2.41 -50.20
N PHE A 444 24.10 2.22 -51.18
CA PHE A 444 24.32 0.92 -51.84
C PHE A 444 25.04 -0.09 -50.90
N GLU A 445 25.35 0.31 -49.65
CA GLU A 445 26.20 -0.41 -48.71
C GLU A 445 25.51 -0.60 -47.34
N ILE A 446 24.93 -1.78 -47.12
CA ILE A 446 24.26 -2.20 -45.86
C ILE A 446 25.11 -1.90 -44.61
N GLN A 447 26.44 -2.03 -44.71
CA GLN A 447 27.35 -1.76 -43.59
C GLN A 447 27.34 -0.30 -43.12
N SER A 448 27.16 0.68 -44.02
CA SER A 448 27.06 2.09 -43.61
C SER A 448 25.74 2.34 -42.88
N GLU A 449 24.66 1.71 -43.31
CA GLU A 449 23.32 1.87 -42.73
C GLU A 449 23.25 1.27 -41.31
N ILE A 450 23.88 0.11 -41.10
CA ILE A 450 24.03 -0.49 -39.78
C ILE A 450 24.85 0.43 -38.85
N GLN A 451 25.92 1.06 -39.35
CA GLN A 451 26.72 2.00 -38.57
C GLN A 451 25.92 3.26 -38.19
N ASP A 452 25.11 3.80 -39.11
CA ASP A 452 24.30 4.98 -38.83
C ASP A 452 23.15 4.67 -37.85
N LEU A 453 22.56 3.47 -37.92
CA LEU A 453 21.63 2.98 -36.90
C LEU A 453 22.29 2.85 -35.52
N GLN A 454 23.52 2.36 -35.45
CA GLN A 454 24.26 2.26 -34.18
C GLN A 454 24.57 3.63 -33.58
N LYS A 455 24.96 4.62 -34.40
CA LYS A 455 25.13 6.01 -33.94
C LYS A 455 23.80 6.62 -33.47
N LEU A 456 22.71 6.37 -34.19
CA LEU A 456 21.38 6.82 -33.79
C LEU A 456 20.97 6.19 -32.45
N GLN A 457 21.23 4.90 -32.25
CA GLN A 457 20.99 4.19 -30.99
C GLN A 457 21.73 4.85 -29.82
N GLU A 458 23.02 5.16 -29.97
CA GLU A 458 23.81 5.85 -28.93
C GLU A 458 23.25 7.25 -28.63
N SER A 459 22.85 7.99 -29.67
CA SER A 459 22.21 9.29 -29.51
C SER A 459 20.89 9.20 -28.75
N LEU A 460 20.02 8.24 -29.11
CA LEU A 460 18.74 8.00 -28.45
C LEU A 460 18.90 7.55 -27.00
N LYS A 461 19.88 6.69 -26.69
CA LYS A 461 20.21 6.31 -25.30
C LYS A 461 20.66 7.51 -24.47
N SER A 462 21.45 8.41 -25.06
CA SER A 462 21.87 9.66 -24.41
C SER A 462 20.70 10.62 -24.17
N GLU A 463 19.77 10.71 -25.13
CA GLU A 463 18.54 11.50 -24.99
C GLU A 463 17.63 10.93 -23.88
N ALA A 464 17.43 9.61 -23.86
CA ALA A 464 16.67 8.91 -22.82
C ALA A 464 17.24 9.21 -21.43
N LEU A 465 18.57 9.12 -21.27
CA LEU A 465 19.25 9.41 -20.01
C LEU A 465 18.98 10.85 -19.53
N LYS A 466 19.08 11.84 -20.43
CA LYS A 466 18.83 13.26 -20.11
C LYS A 466 17.36 13.51 -19.77
N MET A 467 16.44 12.90 -20.51
CA MET A 467 15.01 13.04 -20.28
C MET A 467 14.61 12.44 -18.92
N VAL A 468 15.04 11.22 -18.63
CA VAL A 468 14.79 10.54 -17.35
C VAL A 468 15.37 11.34 -16.18
N ALA A 469 16.59 11.87 -16.31
CA ALA A 469 17.19 12.73 -15.28
C ALA A 469 16.41 14.04 -15.05
N THR A 470 15.80 14.59 -16.11
CA THR A 470 14.97 15.80 -16.01
C THR A 470 13.66 15.50 -15.29
N LEU A 471 12.99 14.41 -15.65
CA LEU A 471 11.76 13.96 -14.99
C LEU A 471 11.99 13.58 -13.52
N GLU A 472 13.10 12.89 -13.21
CA GLU A 472 13.51 12.57 -11.83
C GLU A 472 13.65 13.85 -11.01
N LYS A 473 14.30 14.87 -11.58
CA LYS A 473 14.48 16.17 -10.92
C LYS A 473 13.14 16.90 -10.71
N GLU A 474 12.28 16.97 -11.72
CA GLU A 474 10.96 17.60 -11.61
C GLU A 474 10.10 16.93 -10.53
N MET A 475 10.09 15.59 -10.48
CA MET A 475 9.34 14.85 -9.47
C MET A 475 9.92 15.04 -8.06
N THR A 476 11.25 15.08 -7.94
CA THR A 476 11.97 15.40 -6.70
C THR A 476 11.60 16.81 -6.19
N GLU A 477 11.55 17.80 -7.08
CA GLU A 477 11.14 19.17 -6.75
C GLU A 477 9.67 19.27 -6.33
N LYS A 478 8.77 18.55 -7.01
CA LYS A 478 7.35 18.43 -6.61
C LYS A 478 7.20 17.83 -5.21
N LEU A 479 7.96 16.77 -4.90
CA LEU A 479 7.97 16.15 -3.58
C LEU A 479 8.50 17.10 -2.51
N ASP A 480 9.60 17.82 -2.77
CA ASP A 480 10.11 18.83 -1.85
C ASP A 480 9.14 19.99 -1.64
N ALA A 481 8.42 20.43 -2.68
CA ALA A 481 7.38 21.43 -2.57
C ALA A 481 6.19 20.94 -1.74
N TYR A 482 5.82 19.66 -1.87
CA TYR A 482 4.78 19.05 -1.04
C TYR A 482 5.15 19.11 0.45
N TYR A 483 6.38 18.72 0.80
CA TYR A 483 6.89 18.79 2.18
C TYR A 483 7.03 20.22 2.73
N LYS A 484 7.07 21.24 1.87
CA LYS A 484 7.10 22.67 2.26
C LYS A 484 5.72 23.28 2.46
N LYS A 485 4.62 22.59 2.11
CA LYS A 485 3.25 23.07 2.39
C LYS A 485 3.08 23.23 3.89
N LYS A 486 2.48 24.35 4.34
CA LYS A 486 2.12 24.59 5.75
C LYS A 486 0.91 23.76 6.20
N ASP A 487 0.85 22.50 5.81
CA ASP A 487 -0.18 21.56 6.23
C ASP A 487 0.33 20.80 7.45
N ARG A 488 -0.45 20.81 8.53
CA ARG A 488 -0.12 20.20 9.83
C ARG A 488 0.15 18.70 9.69
N ASN A 489 -0.50 18.04 8.74
CA ASN A 489 -0.44 16.59 8.52
C ASN A 489 0.82 16.13 7.76
N VAL A 490 1.47 17.02 7.02
CA VAL A 490 2.68 16.70 6.25
C VAL A 490 3.89 16.44 7.16
N SER A 491 3.94 17.10 8.32
CA SER A 491 4.98 16.86 9.34
C SER A 491 4.95 15.44 9.92
N LEU A 492 3.80 14.74 9.83
CA LEU A 492 3.63 13.40 10.38
C LEU A 492 4.34 12.32 9.54
N ILE A 493 4.50 12.55 8.24
CA ILE A 493 5.08 11.62 7.26
C ILE A 493 6.53 11.98 6.87
N GLU A 494 7.17 12.88 7.61
CA GLU A 494 8.52 13.37 7.31
C GLU A 494 9.59 12.26 7.42
N LYS A 495 9.36 11.26 8.29
CA LYS A 495 10.22 10.06 8.41
C LYS A 495 10.34 9.28 7.09
N ASN A 496 9.29 9.27 6.27
CA ASN A 496 9.23 8.52 5.01
C ASN A 496 9.86 9.27 3.83
N LYS A 497 10.27 10.53 4.02
CA LYS A 497 10.77 11.40 2.95
C LYS A 497 11.96 10.79 2.19
N ILE A 498 12.93 10.20 2.91
CA ILE A 498 14.12 9.58 2.30
C ILE A 498 13.74 8.36 1.46
N ASP A 499 12.84 7.51 1.96
CA ASP A 499 12.40 6.31 1.25
C ASP A 499 11.63 6.68 -0.03
N LEU A 500 10.83 7.74 0.00
CA LEU A 500 10.14 8.23 -1.19
C LEU A 500 11.09 8.80 -2.25
N PHE A 501 12.16 9.50 -1.87
CA PHE A 501 13.18 9.91 -2.83
C PHE A 501 13.94 8.73 -3.43
N HIS A 502 14.24 7.70 -2.64
CA HIS A 502 14.81 6.47 -3.18
C HIS A 502 13.86 5.81 -4.18
N HIS A 503 12.58 5.72 -3.86
CA HIS A 503 11.55 5.20 -4.76
C HIS A 503 11.51 5.97 -6.10
N ILE A 504 11.54 7.32 -6.08
CA ILE A 504 11.60 8.12 -7.31
C ILE A 504 12.81 7.71 -8.17
N ARG A 505 14.00 7.60 -7.57
CA ARG A 505 15.22 7.22 -8.28
C ARG A 505 15.16 5.79 -8.83
N ASP A 506 14.63 4.87 -8.04
CA ASP A 506 14.51 3.46 -8.42
C ASP A 506 13.52 3.30 -9.59
N VAL A 507 12.38 3.97 -9.55
CA VAL A 507 11.41 4.01 -10.65
C VAL A 507 12.03 4.55 -11.94
N HIS A 508 12.73 5.68 -11.86
CA HIS A 508 13.37 6.29 -13.05
C HIS A 508 14.51 5.42 -13.60
N ARG A 509 15.28 4.75 -12.74
CA ARG A 509 16.30 3.77 -13.15
C ARG A 509 15.68 2.56 -13.86
N ASP A 510 14.60 2.01 -13.31
CA ASP A 510 13.89 0.88 -13.90
C ASP A 510 13.30 1.24 -15.26
N ILE A 511 12.73 2.43 -15.39
CA ILE A 511 12.23 2.93 -16.68
C ILE A 511 13.39 3.05 -17.67
N LEU A 512 14.51 3.69 -17.29
CA LEU A 512 15.67 3.84 -18.19
C LEU A 512 16.20 2.48 -18.68
N ASN A 513 16.31 1.49 -17.80
CA ASN A 513 16.77 0.16 -18.15
C ASN A 513 15.80 -0.53 -19.13
N THR A 514 14.49 -0.44 -18.85
CA THR A 514 13.44 -1.00 -19.70
C THR A 514 13.47 -0.37 -21.10
N GLU A 515 13.59 0.95 -21.18
CA GLU A 515 13.60 1.67 -22.45
C GLU A 515 14.87 1.43 -23.26
N ASN A 516 16.03 1.34 -22.61
CA ASN A 516 17.27 0.95 -23.28
C ASN A 516 17.17 -0.45 -23.88
N ASN A 517 16.56 -1.40 -23.16
CA ASN A 517 16.32 -2.75 -23.68
C ASN A 517 15.38 -2.74 -24.89
N LYS A 518 14.30 -1.95 -24.86
CA LYS A 518 13.36 -1.82 -25.99
C LYS A 518 14.01 -1.16 -27.21
N LEU A 519 14.83 -0.12 -27.01
CA LEU A 519 15.62 0.48 -28.09
C LEU A 519 16.57 -0.54 -28.73
N ASP A 520 17.26 -1.33 -27.91
CA ASP A 520 18.16 -2.38 -28.40
C ASP A 520 17.39 -3.39 -29.26
N MET A 521 16.19 -3.77 -28.84
CA MET A 521 15.31 -4.64 -29.63
C MET A 521 14.86 -3.96 -30.93
N ALA A 522 14.41 -2.71 -30.90
CA ALA A 522 13.93 -1.98 -32.07
C ALA A 522 15.02 -1.82 -33.14
N VAL A 523 16.24 -1.46 -32.75
CA VAL A 523 17.39 -1.33 -33.66
C VAL A 523 17.73 -2.66 -34.30
N LYS A 524 17.77 -3.74 -33.53
CA LYS A 524 18.09 -5.07 -34.04
C LYS A 524 17.03 -5.59 -35.00
N LEU A 525 15.74 -5.38 -34.70
CA LEU A 525 14.64 -5.70 -35.60
C LEU A 525 14.71 -4.89 -36.90
N LYS A 526 15.14 -3.63 -36.83
CA LYS A 526 15.36 -2.80 -38.02
C LYS A 526 16.52 -3.32 -38.86
N ILE A 527 17.62 -3.78 -38.26
CA ILE A 527 18.74 -4.42 -38.98
C ILE A 527 18.25 -5.64 -39.76
N SER A 528 17.53 -6.57 -39.12
CA SER A 528 16.96 -7.75 -39.80
C SER A 528 15.98 -7.36 -40.92
N THR A 529 15.25 -6.25 -40.74
CA THR A 529 14.36 -5.71 -41.77
C THR A 529 15.14 -5.13 -42.95
N ILE A 530 16.24 -4.42 -42.72
CA ILE A 530 17.12 -3.88 -43.76
C ILE A 530 17.72 -5.03 -44.59
N GLU A 531 18.23 -6.06 -43.93
CA GLU A 531 18.79 -7.24 -44.61
C GLU A 531 17.74 -7.94 -45.49
N ALA A 532 16.51 -8.09 -45.00
CA ALA A 532 15.42 -8.64 -45.80
C ALA A 532 15.02 -7.71 -46.95
N ASP A 533 14.88 -6.40 -46.71
CA ASP A 533 14.45 -5.44 -47.73
C ASP A 533 15.52 -5.22 -48.82
N ASP A 534 16.81 -5.43 -48.56
CA ASP A 534 17.87 -5.43 -49.58
C ASP A 534 17.67 -6.56 -50.61
N ILE A 535 17.35 -7.77 -50.13
CA ILE A 535 17.04 -8.92 -51.00
C ILE A 535 15.83 -8.59 -51.88
N HIS A 536 14.77 -8.02 -51.29
CA HIS A 536 13.58 -7.56 -52.01
C HIS A 536 13.91 -6.48 -53.05
N ARG A 537 14.71 -5.47 -52.70
CA ARG A 537 15.11 -4.38 -53.60
C ARG A 537 15.85 -4.93 -54.83
N LYS A 538 16.79 -5.85 -54.63
CA LYS A 538 17.55 -6.49 -55.74
C LYS A 538 16.62 -7.25 -56.70
N GLN A 539 15.65 -7.98 -56.16
CA GLN A 539 14.68 -8.74 -56.96
C GLN A 539 13.70 -7.82 -57.69
N LYS A 540 13.24 -6.75 -57.03
CA LYS A 540 12.36 -5.73 -57.61
C LYS A 540 12.98 -5.07 -58.84
N VAL A 541 14.22 -4.58 -58.74
CA VAL A 541 14.92 -3.94 -59.87
C VAL A 541 14.99 -4.88 -61.08
N MET A 542 15.21 -6.18 -60.83
CA MET A 542 15.24 -7.19 -61.88
C MET A 542 13.85 -7.38 -62.54
N ILE A 543 12.77 -7.46 -61.77
CA ILE A 543 11.41 -7.58 -62.31
C ILE A 543 10.97 -6.33 -63.08
N GLU A 544 11.26 -5.13 -62.57
CA GLU A 544 10.95 -3.88 -63.27
C GLU A 544 11.67 -3.77 -64.62
N GLN A 545 12.94 -4.17 -64.68
CA GLN A 545 13.68 -4.27 -65.95
C GLN A 545 13.03 -5.26 -66.92
N LYS A 546 12.53 -6.41 -66.42
CA LYS A 546 11.86 -7.42 -67.24
C LYS A 546 10.50 -6.96 -67.75
N VAL A 547 9.72 -6.27 -66.93
CA VAL A 547 8.46 -5.64 -67.34
C VAL A 547 8.71 -4.59 -68.43
N LEU A 548 9.76 -3.77 -68.30
CA LEU A 548 10.14 -2.80 -69.34
C LEU A 548 10.61 -3.48 -70.64
N GLN A 549 11.36 -4.58 -70.56
CA GLN A 549 11.73 -5.39 -71.72
C GLN A 549 10.48 -5.98 -72.41
N LEU A 550 9.51 -6.46 -71.63
CA LEU A 550 8.26 -6.99 -72.16
C LEU A 550 7.44 -5.91 -72.87
N LEU A 551 7.37 -4.69 -72.30
CA LEU A 551 6.75 -3.51 -72.93
C LEU A 551 7.39 -3.16 -74.27
N GLN A 552 8.72 -3.14 -74.35
CA GLN A 552 9.44 -2.87 -75.60
C GLN A 552 9.13 -3.92 -76.66
N ASN A 553 9.24 -5.20 -76.30
CA ASN A 553 8.97 -6.32 -77.21
C ASN A 553 7.51 -6.34 -77.70
N SER A 554 6.55 -5.93 -76.85
CA SER A 554 5.12 -5.88 -77.18
C SER A 554 4.76 -4.71 -78.10
N ASN A 555 5.50 -3.61 -78.04
CA ASN A 555 5.32 -2.43 -78.90
C ASN A 555 5.93 -2.60 -80.30
N ASP A 556 6.90 -3.49 -80.46
CA ASP A 556 7.51 -3.81 -81.76
C ASP A 556 6.64 -4.76 -82.63
N ASN A 557 5.57 -5.33 -82.05
CA ASN A 557 4.60 -6.17 -82.76
C ASN A 557 3.63 -5.32 -83.62
N LYS A 558 3.52 -5.64 -84.92
CA LYS A 558 2.73 -4.89 -85.91
C LYS A 558 1.20 -4.90 -85.70
N THR A 559 0.69 -5.67 -84.74
CA THR A 559 -0.75 -5.79 -84.41
C THR A 559 -0.96 -5.63 -82.91
N PRO A 560 -1.94 -4.79 -82.46
CA PRO A 560 -2.23 -4.60 -81.04
C PRO A 560 -2.69 -5.91 -80.39
N LEU A 561 -2.08 -6.27 -79.26
CA LEU A 561 -2.45 -7.45 -78.47
C LEU A 561 -3.78 -7.23 -77.73
N SER A 562 -4.53 -8.30 -77.47
CA SER A 562 -5.71 -8.29 -76.59
C SER A 562 -5.32 -8.34 -75.10
N ASP A 563 -6.23 -7.95 -74.20
CA ASP A 563 -5.94 -7.95 -72.74
C ASP A 563 -5.63 -9.37 -72.22
N GLU A 564 -6.31 -10.42 -72.72
CA GLU A 564 -5.99 -11.83 -72.41
C GLU A 564 -4.60 -12.26 -72.88
N GLN A 565 -4.14 -11.75 -74.04
CA GLN A 565 -2.79 -12.06 -74.54
C GLN A 565 -1.70 -11.34 -73.74
N LEU A 566 -1.95 -10.11 -73.30
CA LEU A 566 -1.04 -9.36 -72.42
C LEU A 566 -0.90 -10.04 -71.05
N GLU A 567 -2.01 -10.54 -70.50
CA GLU A 567 -2.01 -11.33 -69.26
C GLU A 567 -1.23 -12.63 -69.39
N ASP A 568 -1.36 -13.36 -70.51
CA ASP A 568 -0.62 -14.60 -70.76
C ASP A 568 0.89 -14.35 -70.97
N GLU A 569 1.29 -13.33 -71.72
CA GLU A 569 2.70 -12.97 -71.90
C GLU A 569 3.36 -12.51 -70.59
N PHE A 570 2.65 -11.67 -69.82
CA PHE A 570 3.10 -11.28 -68.48
C PHE A 570 3.19 -12.49 -67.56
N GLY A 571 2.18 -13.37 -67.56
CA GLY A 571 2.16 -14.59 -66.75
C GLY A 571 3.33 -15.54 -67.03
N LYS A 572 3.72 -15.68 -68.32
CA LYS A 572 4.91 -16.45 -68.73
C LYS A 572 6.20 -15.84 -68.23
N MET A 573 6.40 -14.53 -68.42
CA MET A 573 7.57 -13.80 -67.91
C MET A 573 7.67 -13.93 -66.40
N TRP A 574 6.57 -13.68 -65.70
CA TRP A 574 6.47 -13.75 -64.25
C TRP A 574 6.84 -15.13 -63.70
N SER A 575 6.27 -16.19 -64.27
CA SER A 575 6.52 -17.57 -63.82
C SER A 575 7.98 -18.00 -64.04
N GLN A 576 8.64 -17.51 -65.10
CA GLN A 576 10.05 -17.83 -65.36
C GLN A 576 11.02 -17.14 -64.39
N GLU A 577 10.73 -15.92 -63.97
CA GLU A 577 11.62 -15.13 -63.11
C GLU A 577 11.40 -15.42 -61.62
N VAL A 578 10.16 -15.66 -61.20
CA VAL A 578 9.83 -15.96 -59.79
C VAL A 578 10.43 -17.29 -59.31
N VAL A 579 10.59 -18.29 -60.19
CA VAL A 579 11.21 -19.59 -59.85
C VAL A 579 12.71 -19.48 -59.52
N LYS A 580 13.38 -18.42 -59.98
CA LYS A 580 14.82 -18.21 -59.74
C LYS A 580 15.12 -17.57 -58.38
N ILE A 581 14.09 -17.26 -57.60
CA ILE A 581 14.22 -16.55 -56.32
C ILE A 581 14.47 -17.55 -55.19
N SER A 582 15.60 -17.42 -54.51
CA SER A 582 15.90 -18.17 -53.28
C SER A 582 15.18 -17.54 -52.08
N GLY A 583 14.58 -18.40 -51.25
CA GLY A 583 13.97 -17.99 -49.97
C GLY A 583 15.00 -17.62 -48.90
N LEU A 584 14.51 -17.10 -47.77
CA LEU A 584 15.32 -16.81 -46.58
C LEU A 584 15.66 -18.10 -45.82
N GLU A 585 16.87 -18.20 -45.28
CA GLU A 585 17.32 -19.38 -44.51
C GLU A 585 16.68 -19.43 -43.11
N GLU A 586 16.24 -20.61 -42.68
CA GLU A 586 15.72 -20.84 -41.32
C GLU A 586 16.85 -20.89 -40.29
N GLN A 587 16.76 -20.05 -39.27
CA GLN A 587 17.68 -20.03 -38.14
C GLN A 587 17.40 -21.20 -37.19
N ASP A 588 18.46 -21.74 -36.57
CA ASP A 588 18.35 -22.74 -35.51
C ASP A 588 18.00 -22.10 -34.16
N ILE A 589 16.76 -21.60 -34.05
CA ILE A 589 16.23 -20.96 -32.84
C ILE A 589 16.42 -21.83 -31.58
N PRO A 590 16.13 -23.15 -31.59
CA PRO A 590 16.40 -24.01 -30.44
C PRO A 590 17.85 -23.97 -29.96
N SER A 591 18.83 -23.97 -30.87
CA SER A 591 20.24 -23.85 -30.51
C SER A 591 20.59 -22.47 -29.93
N HIS A 592 20.00 -21.39 -30.42
CA HIS A 592 20.19 -20.05 -29.84
C HIS A 592 19.64 -19.95 -28.41
N VAL A 593 18.41 -20.46 -28.19
CA VAL A 593 17.81 -20.52 -26.85
C VAL A 593 18.67 -21.35 -25.91
N PHE A 594 19.18 -22.51 -26.38
CA PHE A 594 20.05 -23.37 -25.60
C PHE A 594 21.38 -22.72 -25.23
N LYS A 595 22.01 -21.97 -26.15
CA LYS A 595 23.23 -21.20 -25.87
C LYS A 595 23.00 -20.16 -24.77
N GLN A 596 21.86 -19.46 -24.80
CA GLN A 596 21.51 -18.47 -23.77
C GLN A 596 21.23 -19.12 -22.42
N LEU A 597 20.47 -20.22 -22.40
CA LEU A 597 20.27 -21.03 -21.20
C LEU A 597 21.61 -21.49 -20.60
N ARG A 598 22.55 -21.94 -21.43
CA ARG A 598 23.89 -22.34 -20.96
C ARG A 598 24.68 -21.16 -20.40
N ARG A 599 24.57 -19.97 -21.03
CA ARG A 599 25.21 -18.75 -20.53
C ARG A 599 24.70 -18.35 -19.15
N ASP A 600 23.40 -18.50 -18.89
CA ASP A 600 22.78 -18.20 -17.60
C ASP A 600 23.38 -19.02 -16.43
N PHE A 601 23.90 -20.21 -16.74
CA PHE A 601 24.60 -21.08 -15.77
C PHE A 601 26.13 -20.99 -15.79
N SER A 602 26.75 -20.05 -16.53
CA SER A 602 28.21 -20.01 -16.74
C SER A 602 29.06 -19.98 -15.47
N ASN A 603 28.50 -19.47 -14.37
CA ASN A 603 29.17 -19.39 -13.06
C ASN A 603 28.98 -20.65 -12.19
N ARG A 604 28.37 -21.73 -12.71
CA ARG A 604 28.02 -22.95 -11.96
C ARG A 604 28.48 -24.22 -12.69
N ASN A 605 28.87 -25.25 -11.93
CA ASN A 605 29.43 -26.49 -12.47
C ASN A 605 28.34 -27.50 -12.88
N VAL A 606 27.61 -27.20 -13.96
CA VAL A 606 26.42 -27.95 -14.43
C VAL A 606 26.63 -28.65 -15.78
N ASN A 607 27.85 -28.66 -16.31
CA ASN A 607 28.16 -29.16 -17.65
C ASN A 607 27.75 -30.63 -17.89
N GLU A 608 27.83 -31.49 -16.88
CA GLU A 608 27.41 -32.91 -16.98
C GLU A 608 25.91 -33.06 -17.27
N GLU A 609 25.08 -32.12 -16.79
CA GLU A 609 23.62 -32.17 -16.97
C GLU A 609 23.19 -31.69 -18.36
N PHE A 610 24.01 -30.86 -19.00
CA PHE A 610 23.79 -30.33 -20.35
C PHE A 610 24.37 -31.22 -21.46
N GLN A 611 25.24 -32.20 -21.14
CA GLN A 611 25.85 -33.10 -22.14
C GLN A 611 24.86 -34.07 -22.80
N ASN A 612 23.75 -34.40 -22.13
CA ASN A 612 22.77 -35.39 -22.61
C ASN A 612 21.53 -34.75 -23.26
N ILE A 613 21.59 -33.47 -23.65
CA ILE A 613 20.45 -32.74 -24.21
C ILE A 613 20.62 -32.66 -25.73
N GLU A 614 19.90 -33.53 -26.46
CA GLU A 614 19.96 -33.57 -27.93
C GLU A 614 19.05 -32.53 -28.61
N THR A 615 17.83 -32.31 -28.11
CA THR A 615 16.90 -31.33 -28.71
C THR A 615 16.06 -30.61 -27.66
N LEU A 616 16.19 -29.29 -27.58
CA LEU A 616 15.50 -28.47 -26.58
C LEU A 616 13.97 -28.48 -26.77
N THR A 617 13.49 -28.59 -28.02
CA THR A 617 12.06 -28.63 -28.38
C THR A 617 11.31 -29.85 -27.83
N ALA A 618 12.02 -30.92 -27.44
CA ALA A 618 11.44 -32.10 -26.81
C ALA A 618 11.00 -31.85 -25.35
N TYR A 619 11.49 -30.78 -24.71
CA TYR A 619 11.13 -30.42 -23.34
C TYR A 619 9.85 -29.59 -23.30
N GLY A 620 9.01 -29.79 -22.28
CA GLY A 620 7.76 -29.03 -22.12
C GLY A 620 6.61 -29.46 -23.02
N MET A 621 6.63 -30.69 -23.54
CA MET A 621 5.51 -31.31 -24.28
C MET A 621 4.43 -31.86 -23.34
N GLU A 622 4.84 -32.43 -22.21
CA GLU A 622 3.94 -32.86 -21.12
C GLU A 622 3.93 -31.83 -19.99
N PRO A 623 2.86 -31.75 -19.16
CA PRO A 623 2.84 -30.90 -17.97
C PRO A 623 4.06 -31.16 -17.07
N PHE A 624 4.67 -30.08 -16.58
CA PHE A 624 5.79 -30.20 -15.63
C PHE A 624 5.33 -30.97 -14.39
N LYS A 625 6.15 -31.92 -13.92
CA LYS A 625 5.88 -32.68 -12.70
C LYS A 625 7.08 -32.56 -11.78
N ALA A 626 6.92 -31.87 -10.66
CA ALA A 626 7.88 -31.86 -9.57
C ALA A 626 8.13 -33.31 -9.10
N ARG A 627 9.37 -33.71 -8.90
CA ARG A 627 9.79 -35.07 -8.50
C ARG A 627 10.58 -35.02 -7.19
N GLY A 628 10.68 -36.15 -6.49
CA GLY A 628 11.44 -36.21 -5.24
C GLY A 628 12.93 -35.83 -5.37
N ARG A 629 13.49 -35.96 -6.58
CA ARG A 629 14.87 -35.53 -6.92
C ARG A 629 15.06 -34.02 -7.01
N HIS A 630 13.99 -33.23 -6.99
CA HIS A 630 14.02 -31.76 -7.06
C HIS A 630 14.15 -31.08 -5.70
N ILE A 631 14.03 -31.85 -4.61
CA ILE A 631 14.07 -31.37 -3.23
C ILE A 631 15.49 -31.57 -2.69
N CYS A 632 16.09 -30.55 -2.06
CA CYS A 632 17.40 -30.69 -1.42
C CYS A 632 17.40 -31.82 -0.37
N THR A 633 18.36 -32.73 -0.47
CA THR A 633 18.52 -33.83 0.50
C THR A 633 19.44 -33.35 1.63
N MET A 634 18.89 -32.98 2.79
CA MET A 634 19.69 -32.83 4.01
C MET A 634 20.41 -34.15 4.34
N THR A 635 21.61 -34.06 4.90
CA THR A 635 22.55 -35.16 5.17
C THR A 635 21.87 -36.44 5.70
N LYS A 636 22.32 -37.59 5.17
CA LYS A 636 21.78 -38.96 5.30
C LYS A 636 21.38 -39.44 6.71
N PHE A 637 21.72 -38.72 7.78
CA PHE A 637 21.53 -39.15 9.17
C PHE A 637 20.17 -38.78 9.78
N LYS A 638 19.57 -37.61 9.45
CA LYS A 638 18.23 -37.22 9.98
C LYS A 638 17.05 -37.86 9.22
N LEU A 639 17.30 -38.44 8.05
CA LEU A 639 16.28 -38.82 7.07
C LEU A 639 15.60 -40.19 7.34
N LYS A 640 16.26 -41.09 8.08
CA LYS A 640 15.78 -42.48 8.25
C LYS A 640 14.52 -42.61 9.13
N MET A 641 14.15 -41.58 9.89
CA MET A 641 13.06 -41.65 10.88
C MET A 641 11.73 -40.94 10.51
N MET A 642 11.61 -40.19 9.41
CA MET A 642 10.51 -39.18 9.27
C MET A 642 9.71 -39.12 7.94
N MET A 643 9.84 -40.07 6.99
CA MET A 643 9.85 -39.68 5.56
C MET A 643 8.66 -39.90 4.59
N PHE A 644 7.53 -40.55 4.92
CA PHE A 644 6.52 -40.81 3.86
C PHE A 644 5.50 -39.68 3.60
N GLY A 645 4.95 -39.04 4.64
CA GLY A 645 3.95 -37.96 4.46
C GLY A 645 4.53 -36.59 4.03
N ARG A 646 5.83 -36.35 4.30
CA ARG A 646 6.48 -35.04 4.14
C ARG A 646 7.01 -34.78 2.72
N LYS A 647 7.43 -35.82 2.01
CA LYS A 647 7.85 -35.72 0.58
C LYS A 647 6.69 -35.35 -0.35
N LYS A 648 5.47 -35.81 -0.03
CA LYS A 648 4.28 -35.53 -0.83
C LYS A 648 3.89 -34.04 -0.79
N LYS A 649 3.88 -33.43 0.41
CA LYS A 649 3.53 -32.01 0.59
C LYS A 649 4.55 -31.04 0.00
N ALA A 650 5.86 -31.28 0.18
CA ALA A 650 6.90 -30.47 -0.44
C ALA A 650 6.84 -30.53 -1.98
N LYS A 651 6.52 -31.71 -2.53
CA LYS A 651 6.30 -31.92 -3.96
C LYS A 651 5.07 -31.15 -4.47
N GLU A 652 3.96 -31.12 -3.73
CA GLU A 652 2.74 -30.38 -4.07
C GLU A 652 2.95 -28.86 -4.03
N SER A 653 3.66 -28.32 -3.04
CA SER A 653 4.02 -26.89 -3.01
C SER A 653 4.97 -26.51 -4.15
N LEU A 654 5.97 -27.35 -4.40
CA LEU A 654 6.91 -27.14 -5.52
C LEU A 654 6.22 -27.22 -6.88
N GLN A 655 5.21 -28.09 -7.01
CA GLN A 655 4.37 -28.19 -8.19
C GLN A 655 3.57 -26.90 -8.43
N ARG A 656 2.85 -26.40 -7.41
CA ARG A 656 2.08 -25.15 -7.51
C ARG A 656 2.96 -23.95 -7.87
N PHE A 657 4.13 -23.86 -7.25
CA PHE A 657 5.12 -22.83 -7.61
C PHE A 657 5.56 -22.96 -9.08
N SER A 658 5.90 -24.17 -9.53
CA SER A 658 6.33 -24.41 -10.91
C SER A 658 5.24 -24.04 -11.91
N GLU A 659 3.99 -24.41 -11.64
CA GLU A 659 2.82 -24.06 -12.46
C GLU A 659 2.64 -22.54 -12.55
N SER A 660 2.78 -21.82 -11.42
CA SER A 660 2.70 -20.36 -11.40
C SER A 660 3.79 -19.71 -12.25
N VAL A 661 5.04 -20.17 -12.15
CA VAL A 661 6.16 -19.64 -12.95
C VAL A 661 5.97 -19.96 -14.43
N ILE A 662 5.55 -21.19 -14.75
CA ILE A 662 5.27 -21.62 -16.13
C ILE A 662 4.13 -20.79 -16.73
N ASP A 663 3.04 -20.56 -16.01
CA ASP A 663 1.91 -19.74 -16.49
C ASP A 663 2.37 -18.30 -16.80
N THR A 664 3.14 -17.69 -15.90
CA THR A 664 3.67 -16.33 -16.09
C THR A 664 4.61 -16.27 -17.29
N CYS A 665 5.58 -17.18 -17.39
CA CYS A 665 6.50 -17.21 -18.53
C CYS A 665 5.79 -17.54 -19.84
N ARG A 666 4.78 -18.41 -19.83
CA ARG A 666 3.98 -18.72 -21.03
C ARG A 666 3.24 -17.49 -21.54
N ARG A 667 2.70 -16.63 -20.66
CA ARG A 667 2.09 -15.35 -21.07
C ARG A 667 3.12 -14.44 -21.74
N ILE A 668 4.30 -14.29 -21.16
CA ILE A 668 5.40 -13.50 -21.74
C ILE A 668 5.76 -14.03 -23.14
N ILE A 669 6.00 -15.34 -23.26
CA ILE A 669 6.34 -15.98 -24.54
C ILE A 669 5.25 -15.73 -25.58
N LEU A 670 3.98 -15.98 -25.24
CA LEU A 670 2.86 -15.79 -26.16
C LEU A 670 2.70 -14.34 -26.57
N ASP A 671 2.84 -13.39 -25.64
CA ASP A 671 2.75 -11.96 -25.95
C ASP A 671 3.91 -11.51 -26.84
N SER A 672 5.14 -12.00 -26.61
CA SER A 672 6.27 -11.76 -27.51
C SER A 672 6.00 -12.30 -28.92
N THR A 673 5.36 -13.46 -29.05
CA THR A 673 5.09 -14.08 -30.38
C THR A 673 3.98 -13.39 -31.17
N LYS A 674 3.14 -12.56 -30.52
CA LYS A 674 2.14 -11.74 -31.22
C LYS A 674 2.78 -10.60 -32.00
N SER A 675 3.98 -10.18 -31.63
CA SER A 675 4.74 -9.20 -32.41
C SER A 675 5.05 -9.79 -33.78
N GLN A 676 4.77 -9.04 -34.85
CA GLN A 676 4.92 -9.53 -36.23
C GLN A 676 6.38 -9.60 -36.71
N THR A 677 7.31 -9.83 -35.79
CA THR A 677 8.76 -9.67 -35.99
C THR A 677 9.50 -10.99 -35.90
N ASP A 678 10.79 -10.97 -36.22
CA ASP A 678 11.65 -12.16 -36.11
C ASP A 678 12.03 -12.47 -34.65
N TYR A 679 12.49 -13.70 -34.39
CA TYR A 679 13.10 -14.07 -33.12
C TYR A 679 14.37 -13.24 -32.85
N HIS A 680 14.54 -12.85 -31.59
CA HIS A 680 15.75 -12.23 -31.10
C HIS A 680 16.16 -12.80 -29.73
N GLU A 681 17.47 -12.89 -29.47
CA GLU A 681 18.01 -13.50 -28.24
C GLU A 681 17.56 -12.79 -26.94
N SER A 682 17.14 -11.52 -27.01
CA SER A 682 16.59 -10.81 -25.84
C SER A 682 15.28 -11.41 -25.34
N LEU A 683 14.46 -11.99 -26.22
CA LEU A 683 13.20 -12.64 -25.81
C LEU A 683 13.50 -13.82 -24.88
N THR A 684 14.53 -14.60 -25.22
CA THR A 684 15.02 -15.68 -24.35
C THR A 684 15.61 -15.12 -23.06
N LYS A 685 16.34 -14.00 -23.13
CA LYS A 685 16.92 -13.36 -21.96
C LYS A 685 15.83 -12.88 -20.98
N GLU A 686 14.78 -12.25 -21.48
CA GLU A 686 13.63 -11.79 -20.68
C GLU A 686 12.93 -12.96 -19.97
N VAL A 687 12.69 -14.07 -20.70
CA VAL A 687 12.12 -15.28 -20.09
C VAL A 687 13.03 -15.84 -19.00
N LEU A 688 14.35 -15.89 -19.23
CA LEU A 688 15.33 -16.37 -18.24
C LEU A 688 15.43 -15.45 -17.03
N GLU A 689 15.44 -14.13 -17.22
CA GLU A 689 15.41 -13.12 -16.17
C GLU A 689 14.18 -13.31 -15.28
N LYS A 690 12.99 -13.49 -15.88
CA LYS A 690 11.76 -13.72 -15.11
C LYS A 690 11.80 -15.03 -14.32
N ILE A 691 12.34 -16.10 -14.89
CA ILE A 691 12.53 -17.37 -14.16
C ILE A 691 13.50 -17.16 -12.99
N ASN A 692 14.61 -16.44 -13.22
CA ASN A 692 15.62 -16.16 -12.21
C ASN A 692 15.10 -15.30 -11.05
N GLU A 693 14.32 -14.26 -11.33
CA GLU A 693 13.63 -13.46 -10.32
C GLU A 693 12.70 -14.33 -9.48
N SER A 694 11.82 -15.08 -10.14
CA SER A 694 10.86 -15.98 -9.48
C SER A 694 11.56 -17.03 -8.62
N LEU A 695 12.70 -17.56 -9.10
CA LEU A 695 13.52 -18.50 -8.36
C LEU A 695 14.26 -17.85 -7.20
N LYS A 696 14.82 -16.64 -7.35
CA LYS A 696 15.54 -15.93 -6.28
C LYS A 696 14.60 -15.59 -5.11
N GLU A 697 13.40 -15.13 -5.42
CA GLU A 697 12.38 -14.77 -4.43
C GLU A 697 11.95 -15.99 -3.61
N ASN A 698 11.81 -17.15 -4.25
CA ASN A 698 11.28 -18.37 -3.63
C ASN A 698 12.36 -19.42 -3.27
N TYR A 699 13.65 -19.12 -3.51
CA TYR A 699 14.77 -20.05 -3.25
C TYR A 699 14.90 -20.36 -1.76
N LYS A 700 14.60 -19.36 -0.92
CA LYS A 700 14.64 -19.49 0.54
C LYS A 700 13.50 -20.38 1.06
N ASP A 701 12.35 -20.35 0.41
CA ASP A 701 11.11 -20.96 0.91
C ASP A 701 10.94 -22.44 0.50
N LEU A 702 11.46 -22.81 -0.68
CA LEU A 702 11.20 -24.14 -1.29
C LEU A 702 12.36 -25.14 -1.20
N LYS A 703 13.54 -24.73 -0.74
CA LYS A 703 14.75 -25.57 -0.60
C LYS A 703 15.00 -26.47 -1.82
N THR A 704 14.93 -25.88 -2.99
CA THR A 704 15.13 -26.57 -4.26
C THR A 704 16.61 -26.84 -4.49
N ASN A 705 16.93 -27.83 -5.30
CA ASN A 705 18.31 -28.09 -5.72
C ASN A 705 18.56 -27.57 -7.14
N THR A 706 19.84 -27.51 -7.53
CA THR A 706 20.25 -27.10 -8.89
C THR A 706 19.55 -27.93 -9.98
N LYS A 707 19.20 -29.19 -9.69
CA LYS A 707 18.46 -30.05 -10.63
C LYS A 707 17.05 -29.53 -10.93
N PHE A 708 16.34 -29.03 -9.92
CA PHE A 708 15.02 -28.44 -10.11
C PHE A 708 15.09 -27.20 -11.00
N GLU A 709 16.04 -26.32 -10.71
CA GLU A 709 16.25 -25.10 -11.49
C GLU A 709 16.53 -25.42 -12.96
N ILE A 710 17.37 -26.42 -13.23
CA ILE A 710 17.67 -26.88 -14.60
C ILE A 710 16.44 -27.50 -15.26
N ASP A 711 15.76 -28.46 -14.60
CA ASP A 711 14.59 -29.13 -15.18
C ASP A 711 13.45 -28.12 -15.47
N LEU A 712 13.25 -27.11 -14.61
CA LEU A 712 12.26 -26.04 -14.81
C LEU A 712 12.64 -25.11 -15.96
N LYS A 713 13.89 -24.63 -15.99
CA LYS A 713 14.38 -23.78 -17.09
C LYS A 713 14.34 -24.52 -18.42
N LEU A 714 14.74 -25.78 -18.47
CA LEU A 714 14.62 -26.61 -19.68
C LEU A 714 13.17 -26.77 -20.14
N HIS A 715 12.24 -26.97 -19.20
CA HIS A 715 10.82 -27.07 -19.53
C HIS A 715 10.29 -25.79 -20.17
N ILE A 716 10.57 -24.64 -19.56
CA ILE A 716 10.09 -23.33 -20.07
C ILE A 716 10.82 -22.95 -21.36
N CYS A 717 12.14 -23.13 -21.43
CA CYS A 717 12.92 -22.89 -22.65
C CYS A 717 12.50 -23.80 -23.80
N GLY A 718 12.08 -25.06 -23.52
CA GLY A 718 11.53 -25.94 -24.54
C GLY A 718 10.21 -25.43 -25.13
N ILE A 719 9.33 -24.86 -24.28
CA ILE A 719 8.13 -24.14 -24.73
C ILE A 719 8.54 -22.92 -25.56
N ALA A 720 9.42 -22.07 -25.03
CA ALA A 720 9.90 -20.86 -25.68
C ALA A 720 10.51 -21.15 -27.06
N SER A 721 11.35 -22.18 -27.18
CA SER A 721 11.96 -22.59 -28.45
C SER A 721 10.93 -22.94 -29.50
N ARG A 722 9.82 -23.63 -29.15
CA ARG A 722 8.78 -23.97 -30.12
C ARG A 722 7.99 -22.74 -30.56
N GLU A 723 7.57 -21.91 -29.61
CA GLU A 723 6.80 -20.70 -29.91
C GLU A 723 7.64 -19.68 -30.70
N PHE A 724 8.90 -19.48 -30.32
CA PHE A 724 9.82 -18.60 -31.03
C PHE A 724 10.24 -19.14 -32.41
N LEU A 725 10.36 -20.46 -32.57
CA LEU A 725 10.55 -21.06 -33.89
C LEU A 725 9.32 -20.85 -34.78
N GLN A 726 8.12 -20.97 -34.22
CA GLN A 726 6.89 -20.67 -34.96
C GLN A 726 6.81 -19.16 -35.32
N MET A 727 7.22 -18.27 -34.41
CA MET A 727 7.34 -16.84 -34.67
C MET A 727 8.33 -16.56 -35.81
N HIS A 728 9.52 -17.14 -35.78
CA HIS A 728 10.52 -17.03 -36.85
C HIS A 728 9.98 -17.56 -38.18
N ARG A 729 9.33 -18.73 -38.20
CA ARG A 729 8.69 -19.27 -39.41
C ARG A 729 7.58 -18.37 -39.94
N ASN A 730 6.76 -17.79 -39.06
CA ASN A 730 5.74 -16.83 -39.46
C ASN A 730 6.37 -15.56 -40.04
N PHE A 731 7.49 -15.08 -39.49
CA PHE A 731 8.27 -13.98 -40.04
C PHE A 731 8.83 -14.31 -41.42
N LEU A 732 9.48 -15.48 -41.58
CA LEU A 732 9.97 -15.96 -42.87
C LEU A 732 8.83 -16.07 -43.89
N LEU A 733 7.69 -16.64 -43.52
CA LEU A 733 6.52 -16.76 -44.40
C LEU A 733 5.98 -15.40 -44.87
N ARG A 734 6.05 -14.37 -44.03
CA ARG A 734 5.59 -13.01 -44.36
C ARG A 734 6.63 -12.21 -45.16
N LYS A 735 7.92 -12.43 -44.87
CA LYS A 735 9.03 -11.76 -45.54
C LYS A 735 9.58 -12.55 -46.71
N ASP A 736 8.97 -13.71 -46.99
CA ASP A 736 9.34 -14.61 -48.07
C ASP A 736 9.44 -13.83 -49.39
N PRO A 737 10.64 -13.80 -49.99
CA PRO A 737 10.90 -13.03 -51.20
C PRO A 737 9.95 -13.37 -52.35
N GLN A 738 9.62 -14.66 -52.50
CA GLN A 738 8.76 -15.16 -53.55
C GLN A 738 7.30 -14.78 -53.33
N LYS A 739 6.77 -14.96 -52.11
CA LYS A 739 5.36 -14.62 -51.79
C LYS A 739 5.06 -13.14 -51.88
N ARG A 740 5.91 -12.27 -51.31
CA ARG A 740 5.67 -10.81 -51.39
C ARG A 740 5.75 -10.30 -52.83
N LEU A 741 6.63 -10.89 -53.64
CA LEU A 741 6.66 -10.59 -55.05
C LEU A 741 5.34 -11.04 -55.70
N GLU A 742 4.88 -12.27 -55.45
CA GLU A 742 3.58 -12.78 -55.95
C GLU A 742 2.39 -11.92 -55.51
N GLU A 743 2.39 -11.36 -54.29
CA GLU A 743 1.38 -10.40 -53.83
C GLU A 743 1.38 -9.11 -54.68
N SER A 744 2.55 -8.66 -55.14
CA SER A 744 2.68 -7.49 -56.04
C SER A 744 2.37 -7.80 -57.51
N LYS A 745 2.16 -9.07 -57.89
CA LYS A 745 1.93 -9.49 -59.28
C LYS A 745 0.81 -8.73 -59.96
N ASN A 746 -0.33 -8.62 -59.29
CA ASN A 746 -1.51 -7.95 -59.84
C ASN A 746 -1.25 -6.44 -60.02
N GLN A 747 -0.43 -5.83 -59.15
CA GLN A 747 -0.05 -4.42 -59.28
C GLN A 747 0.89 -4.22 -60.48
N TYR A 748 1.87 -5.10 -60.67
CA TYR A 748 2.75 -5.04 -61.86
C TYR A 748 2.02 -5.38 -63.15
N LEU A 749 1.09 -6.34 -63.14
CA LEU A 749 0.25 -6.70 -64.29
C LEU A 749 -0.65 -5.54 -64.70
N SER A 750 -1.36 -4.95 -63.75
CA SER A 750 -2.24 -3.80 -64.02
C SER A 750 -1.44 -2.57 -64.47
N ALA A 751 -0.26 -2.32 -63.89
CA ALA A 751 0.65 -1.29 -64.37
C ALA A 751 1.15 -1.57 -65.80
N PHE A 752 1.50 -2.83 -66.13
CA PHE A 752 1.91 -3.24 -67.48
C PHE A 752 0.80 -3.00 -68.51
N VAL A 753 -0.43 -3.44 -68.22
CA VAL A 753 -1.60 -3.24 -69.09
C VAL A 753 -1.91 -1.76 -69.28
N ASP A 754 -1.87 -0.97 -68.20
CA ASP A 754 -2.11 0.48 -68.28
C ASP A 754 -1.05 1.21 -69.11
N LEU A 755 0.22 0.83 -68.97
CA LEU A 755 1.32 1.42 -69.73
C LEU A 755 1.24 1.04 -71.21
N TYR A 756 0.86 -0.19 -71.54
CA TYR A 756 0.65 -0.63 -72.92
C TYR A 756 -0.56 0.04 -73.59
N ARG A 757 -1.63 0.31 -72.81
CA ARG A 757 -2.88 0.90 -73.29
C ARG A 757 -2.98 2.42 -73.13
N GLU A 758 -1.96 3.07 -72.57
CA GLU A 758 -1.95 4.49 -72.20
C GLU A 758 -3.15 4.91 -71.32
N ARG A 759 -3.60 4.04 -70.41
CA ARG A 759 -4.74 4.31 -69.52
C ARG A 759 -4.37 5.30 -68.42
N ASP A 760 -5.36 6.10 -68.01
CA ASP A 760 -5.21 7.00 -66.87
C ASP A 760 -5.23 6.23 -65.54
N HIS A 761 -4.08 6.21 -64.89
CA HIS A 761 -3.81 5.41 -63.69
C HIS A 761 -3.75 6.25 -62.42
N CYS A 762 -4.03 7.56 -62.48
CA CYS A 762 -3.84 8.50 -61.37
C CYS A 762 -4.62 8.12 -60.11
N GLN A 763 -5.93 7.91 -60.26
CA GLN A 763 -6.83 7.61 -59.15
C GLN A 763 -6.52 6.27 -58.50
N ARG A 764 -6.24 5.24 -59.30
CA ARG A 764 -5.94 3.89 -58.81
C ARG A 764 -4.63 3.86 -58.02
N LYS A 765 -3.57 4.49 -58.54
CA LYS A 765 -2.28 4.58 -57.83
C LYS A 765 -2.38 5.36 -56.52
N ALA A 766 -3.19 6.42 -56.49
CA ALA A 766 -3.47 7.14 -55.25
C ALA A 766 -4.23 6.26 -54.23
N GLN A 767 -5.23 5.51 -54.69
CA GLN A 767 -5.98 4.56 -53.86
C GLN A 767 -5.08 3.43 -53.32
N ASP A 768 -4.22 2.85 -54.16
CA ASP A 768 -3.28 1.80 -53.77
C ASP A 768 -2.30 2.29 -52.70
N PHE A 769 -1.79 3.52 -52.85
CA PHE A 769 -0.93 4.13 -51.83
C PHE A 769 -1.66 4.29 -50.49
N VAL A 770 -2.90 4.80 -50.52
CA VAL A 770 -3.70 5.00 -49.31
C VAL A 770 -4.00 3.66 -48.62
N GLN A 771 -4.41 2.65 -49.37
CA GLN A 771 -4.82 1.35 -48.81
C GLN A 771 -3.65 0.47 -48.36
N HIS A 772 -2.55 0.46 -49.11
CA HIS A 772 -1.43 -0.45 -48.83
C HIS A 772 -0.29 0.21 -48.04
N SER A 773 -0.19 1.55 -48.04
CA SER A 773 0.88 2.27 -47.31
C SER A 773 0.35 3.09 -46.14
N LEU A 774 -0.63 3.97 -46.34
CA LEU A 774 -1.11 4.85 -45.28
C LEU A 774 -2.00 4.15 -44.26
N ARG A 775 -2.93 3.28 -44.70
CA ARG A 775 -3.84 2.57 -43.79
C ARG A 775 -3.13 1.76 -42.70
N PRO A 776 -2.14 0.89 -43.01
CA PRO A 776 -1.39 0.18 -41.97
C PRO A 776 -0.66 1.12 -41.01
N ALA A 777 -0.09 2.21 -41.53
CA ALA A 777 0.64 3.20 -40.74
C ALA A 777 -0.29 3.98 -39.79
N ILE A 778 -1.49 4.34 -40.26
CA ILE A 778 -2.55 4.97 -39.44
C ILE A 778 -3.02 4.02 -38.34
N LEU A 779 -3.26 2.74 -38.65
CA LEU A 779 -3.65 1.75 -37.63
C LEU A 779 -2.57 1.55 -36.57
N GLN A 780 -1.30 1.49 -36.98
CA GLN A 780 -0.17 1.40 -36.05
C GLN A 780 -0.09 2.66 -35.16
N TYR A 781 -0.27 3.85 -35.73
CA TYR A 781 -0.33 5.10 -34.99
C TYR A 781 -1.43 5.08 -33.93
N ILE A 782 -2.67 4.70 -34.30
CA ILE A 782 -3.79 4.61 -33.36
C ILE A 782 -3.48 3.65 -32.22
N ASN A 783 -3.01 2.43 -32.54
CA ASN A 783 -2.73 1.41 -31.53
C ASN A 783 -1.62 1.80 -30.54
N ARG A 784 -0.65 2.63 -30.97
CA ARG A 784 0.43 3.12 -30.09
C ARG A 784 -0.07 4.06 -28.99
N PHE A 785 -1.08 4.87 -29.27
CA PHE A 785 -1.66 5.81 -28.29
C PHE A 785 -2.84 5.23 -27.51
N LEU A 786 -3.54 4.24 -28.08
CA LEU A 786 -4.77 3.72 -27.48
C LEU A 786 -4.55 3.20 -26.06
N GLY A 787 -3.38 2.60 -25.78
CA GLY A 787 -3.05 2.11 -24.45
C GLY A 787 -3.04 3.21 -23.39
N THR A 788 -2.38 4.35 -23.66
CA THR A 788 -2.34 5.50 -22.73
C THR A 788 -3.69 6.21 -22.64
N ASP A 789 -4.43 6.28 -23.75
CA ASP A 789 -5.75 6.93 -23.77
C ASP A 789 -6.75 6.19 -22.88
N ILE A 790 -6.71 4.85 -22.88
CA ILE A 790 -7.58 4.03 -22.02
C ILE A 790 -7.23 4.23 -20.54
N VAL A 791 -5.95 4.33 -20.19
CA VAL A 791 -5.54 4.58 -18.79
C VAL A 791 -6.04 5.94 -18.32
N ASP A 792 -5.86 7.00 -19.13
CA ASP A 792 -6.36 8.34 -18.82
C ASP A 792 -7.89 8.34 -18.63
N GLU A 793 -8.61 7.63 -19.51
CA GLU A 793 -10.07 7.55 -19.45
C GLU A 793 -10.55 6.82 -18.18
N MET A 794 -9.92 5.70 -17.82
CA MET A 794 -10.25 4.96 -16.60
C MET A 794 -10.12 5.82 -15.33
N VAL A 795 -9.17 6.75 -15.31
CA VAL A 795 -8.95 7.67 -14.17
C VAL A 795 -9.99 8.80 -14.11
N ILE A 796 -10.76 9.04 -15.18
CA ILE A 796 -11.79 10.10 -15.27
C ILE A 796 -13.22 9.54 -15.32
N SER A 797 -13.38 8.26 -15.68
CA SER A 797 -14.65 7.51 -15.79
C SER A 797 -15.41 7.32 -14.46
N SER A 798 -16.52 6.58 -14.46
CA SER A 798 -17.17 6.15 -13.20
C SER A 798 -16.26 5.38 -12.25
N HIS A 799 -15.24 4.69 -12.76
CA HIS A 799 -14.25 4.00 -11.92
C HIS A 799 -13.17 4.94 -11.35
N ALA A 800 -13.21 6.25 -11.63
CA ALA A 800 -12.20 7.21 -11.16
C ALA A 800 -11.97 7.14 -9.65
N ALA A 801 -13.05 6.99 -8.86
CA ALA A 801 -12.95 6.87 -7.40
C ALA A 801 -12.22 5.59 -6.99
N GLU A 802 -12.45 4.47 -7.67
CA GLU A 802 -11.81 3.18 -7.40
C GLU A 802 -10.32 3.22 -7.69
N TYR A 803 -9.91 3.82 -8.81
CA TYR A 803 -8.50 3.95 -9.21
C TYR A 803 -7.82 5.22 -8.67
N SER A 804 -8.52 5.97 -7.81
CA SER A 804 -7.97 7.20 -7.19
C SER A 804 -6.90 6.88 -6.15
N SER A 805 -7.11 5.83 -5.35
CA SER A 805 -6.18 5.39 -4.32
C SER A 805 -6.19 3.88 -4.19
N ARG A 806 -5.09 3.35 -3.65
CA ARG A 806 -4.97 1.94 -3.32
C ARG A 806 -6.03 1.47 -2.35
N SER A 807 -6.30 2.25 -1.30
CA SER A 807 -7.31 1.95 -0.28
C SER A 807 -8.70 1.83 -0.90
N SER A 808 -9.06 2.75 -1.81
CA SER A 808 -10.33 2.73 -2.56
C SER A 808 -10.41 1.51 -3.48
N PHE A 809 -9.31 1.19 -4.17
CA PHE A 809 -9.25 0.04 -5.06
C PHE A 809 -9.38 -1.30 -4.32
N GLN A 810 -8.66 -1.46 -3.21
CA GLN A 810 -8.76 -2.65 -2.36
C GLN A 810 -10.18 -2.82 -1.80
N TYR A 811 -10.81 -1.74 -1.34
CA TYR A 811 -12.21 -1.77 -0.92
C TYR A 811 -13.13 -2.25 -2.04
N SER A 812 -12.96 -1.70 -3.26
CA SER A 812 -13.76 -2.09 -4.43
C SER A 812 -13.64 -3.58 -4.72
N ILE A 813 -12.41 -4.12 -4.77
CA ILE A 813 -12.16 -5.55 -4.99
C ILE A 813 -12.85 -6.41 -3.94
N LEU A 814 -12.69 -6.08 -2.66
CA LEU A 814 -13.25 -6.87 -1.57
C LEU A 814 -14.78 -6.81 -1.55
N LYS A 815 -15.35 -5.65 -1.86
CA LYS A 815 -16.80 -5.48 -2.00
C LYS A 815 -17.32 -6.36 -3.14
N GLU A 816 -16.69 -6.31 -4.31
CA GLU A 816 -17.11 -7.09 -5.47
C GLU A 816 -16.95 -8.60 -5.27
N LEU A 817 -15.87 -9.04 -4.62
CA LEU A 817 -15.67 -10.43 -4.22
C LEU A 817 -16.79 -10.93 -3.31
N LEU A 818 -17.20 -10.11 -2.33
CA LEU A 818 -18.29 -10.42 -1.44
C LEU A 818 -19.63 -10.45 -2.19
N GLU A 819 -19.88 -9.51 -3.08
CA GLU A 819 -21.10 -9.43 -3.89
C GLU A 819 -21.25 -10.63 -4.83
N LYS A 820 -20.20 -10.97 -5.58
CA LYS A 820 -20.13 -12.14 -6.48
C LYS A 820 -20.31 -13.47 -5.74
N ASP A 821 -19.84 -13.55 -4.49
CA ASP A 821 -19.91 -14.73 -3.63
C ASP A 821 -19.40 -16.02 -4.32
N ASP A 822 -18.28 -15.88 -5.05
CA ASP A 822 -17.62 -16.99 -5.75
C ASP A 822 -16.32 -17.41 -5.05
N PHE A 823 -16.31 -18.64 -4.56
CA PHE A 823 -15.15 -19.26 -3.95
C PHE A 823 -13.92 -19.30 -4.85
N GLN A 824 -14.07 -19.54 -6.16
CA GLN A 824 -12.92 -19.62 -7.07
C GLN A 824 -12.27 -18.25 -7.27
N ALA A 825 -13.06 -17.18 -7.32
CA ALA A 825 -12.56 -15.81 -7.30
C ALA A 825 -11.76 -15.51 -6.03
N PHE A 826 -12.26 -15.87 -4.85
CA PHE A 826 -11.53 -15.72 -3.58
C PHE A 826 -10.20 -16.49 -3.59
N VAL A 827 -10.20 -17.75 -4.02
CA VAL A 827 -8.98 -18.57 -4.10
C VAL A 827 -7.94 -17.96 -5.03
N LYS A 828 -8.39 -17.49 -6.21
CA LYS A 828 -7.50 -16.82 -7.17
C LYS A 828 -6.95 -15.51 -6.60
N TYR A 829 -7.75 -14.75 -5.85
CA TYR A 829 -7.31 -13.56 -5.13
C TYR A 829 -6.27 -13.87 -4.05
N PHE A 830 -6.40 -15.00 -3.33
CA PHE A 830 -5.45 -15.40 -2.29
C PHE A 830 -4.13 -15.96 -2.84
N GLU A 831 -4.20 -16.88 -3.81
CA GLU A 831 -3.03 -17.63 -4.31
C GLU A 831 -2.38 -17.01 -5.54
N LYS A 832 -3.13 -16.26 -6.36
CA LYS A 832 -2.69 -15.66 -7.63
C LYS A 832 -3.09 -14.18 -7.72
N TYR A 833 -2.77 -13.39 -6.69
CA TYR A 833 -3.21 -11.99 -6.53
C TYR A 833 -2.97 -11.11 -7.77
N GLU A 834 -1.74 -11.03 -8.28
CA GLU A 834 -1.41 -10.19 -9.44
C GLU A 834 -2.26 -10.58 -10.67
N ILE A 835 -2.41 -11.88 -10.93
CA ILE A 835 -3.19 -12.37 -12.07
C ILE A 835 -4.67 -12.05 -11.88
N TYR A 836 -5.21 -12.27 -10.68
CA TYR A 836 -6.61 -11.96 -10.39
C TYR A 836 -6.91 -10.48 -10.62
N VAL A 837 -6.09 -9.60 -10.05
CA VAL A 837 -6.31 -8.15 -10.12
C VAL A 837 -6.17 -7.65 -11.56
N LYS A 838 -5.17 -8.10 -12.33
CA LYS A 838 -5.04 -7.71 -13.75
C LYS A 838 -6.23 -8.16 -14.59
N ASP A 839 -6.71 -9.39 -14.37
CA ASP A 839 -7.88 -9.91 -15.08
C ASP A 839 -9.16 -9.12 -14.70
N LEU A 840 -9.28 -8.68 -13.44
CA LEU A 840 -10.37 -7.82 -12.97
C LEU A 840 -10.31 -6.42 -13.60
N ILE A 841 -9.13 -5.79 -13.62
CA ILE A 841 -8.93 -4.50 -14.27
C ILE A 841 -9.30 -4.58 -15.76
N CYS A 842 -8.94 -5.66 -16.46
CA CYS A 842 -9.38 -5.90 -17.83
C CYS A 842 -10.92 -5.93 -17.97
N GLN A 843 -11.64 -6.47 -16.98
CA GLN A 843 -13.10 -6.47 -16.97
C GLN A 843 -13.65 -5.05 -16.77
N HIS A 844 -13.10 -4.27 -15.82
CA HIS A 844 -13.53 -2.89 -15.59
C HIS A 844 -13.29 -2.02 -16.83
N ILE A 845 -12.14 -2.18 -17.50
CA ILE A 845 -11.87 -1.51 -18.79
C ILE A 845 -12.93 -1.86 -19.83
N LYS A 846 -13.30 -3.15 -19.95
CA LYS A 846 -14.33 -3.59 -20.90
C LYS A 846 -15.69 -2.95 -20.60
N GLU A 847 -16.07 -2.89 -19.33
CA GLU A 847 -17.34 -2.28 -18.90
C GLU A 847 -17.36 -0.78 -19.18
N CYS A 848 -16.31 -0.06 -18.78
CA CYS A 848 -16.13 1.37 -19.06
C CYS A 848 -16.21 1.68 -20.57
N LEU A 849 -15.50 0.90 -21.39
CA LEU A 849 -15.46 1.06 -22.85
C LEU A 849 -16.73 0.61 -23.57
N SER A 850 -17.66 -0.05 -22.87
CA SER A 850 -18.96 -0.46 -23.39
C SER A 850 -20.10 0.47 -22.97
N ALA A 851 -19.99 1.13 -21.82
CA ALA A 851 -21.08 1.88 -21.19
C ALA A 851 -20.97 3.41 -21.32
N GLU A 852 -19.77 3.98 -21.21
CA GLU A 852 -19.59 5.45 -21.04
C GLU A 852 -18.95 6.13 -22.24
N MET A 853 -17.85 5.55 -22.72
CA MET A 853 -17.19 5.94 -23.96
C MET A 853 -16.99 4.69 -24.79
N SER A 854 -17.47 4.74 -26.03
CA SER A 854 -17.32 3.62 -26.93
C SER A 854 -15.87 3.56 -27.45
N PHE A 855 -15.28 2.36 -27.47
CA PHE A 855 -13.90 2.11 -27.92
C PHE A 855 -13.59 2.69 -29.31
N ASP A 856 -14.60 2.82 -30.17
CA ASP A 856 -14.53 3.50 -31.47
C ASP A 856 -14.33 5.02 -31.36
N MET A 857 -14.85 5.68 -30.32
CA MET A 857 -14.66 7.12 -30.09
C MET A 857 -13.20 7.46 -29.87
N LEU A 858 -12.47 6.67 -29.07
CA LEU A 858 -11.03 6.83 -28.84
C LEU A 858 -10.23 6.61 -30.15
N LYS A 859 -10.56 5.56 -30.90
CA LYS A 859 -9.95 5.31 -32.22
C LYS A 859 -10.23 6.45 -33.20
N ASN A 860 -11.46 6.95 -33.23
CA ASN A 860 -11.89 8.05 -34.09
C ASN A 860 -11.22 9.39 -33.73
N LYS A 861 -11.00 9.65 -32.44
CA LYS A 861 -10.23 10.82 -31.97
C LYS A 861 -8.82 10.81 -32.55
N ARG A 862 -8.11 9.68 -32.45
CA ARG A 862 -6.75 9.52 -33.00
C ARG A 862 -6.73 9.49 -34.52
N LEU A 863 -7.73 8.87 -35.15
CA LEU A 863 -7.90 8.90 -36.61
C LEU A 863 -8.09 10.34 -37.13
N LYS A 864 -8.84 11.18 -36.42
CA LYS A 864 -9.03 12.59 -36.79
C LYS A 864 -7.71 13.37 -36.69
N GLU A 865 -6.96 13.16 -35.60
CA GLU A 865 -5.67 13.81 -35.36
C GLU A 865 -4.65 13.47 -36.46
N ILE A 866 -4.46 12.18 -36.79
CA ILE A 866 -3.48 11.79 -37.81
C ILE A 866 -3.92 12.20 -39.21
N ASN A 867 -5.21 12.13 -39.54
CA ASN A 867 -5.70 12.62 -40.84
C ASN A 867 -5.43 14.11 -41.02
N GLN A 868 -5.57 14.91 -39.96
CA GLN A 868 -5.22 16.33 -40.02
C GLN A 868 -3.73 16.53 -40.34
N LYS A 869 -2.84 15.80 -39.65
CA LYS A 869 -1.40 15.85 -39.92
C LYS A 869 -1.04 15.42 -41.35
N ILE A 870 -1.70 14.38 -41.87
CA ILE A 870 -1.51 13.92 -43.26
C ILE A 870 -1.97 14.99 -44.25
N MET A 871 -3.12 15.62 -44.03
CA MET A 871 -3.60 16.71 -44.89
C MET A 871 -2.66 17.91 -44.88
N GLU A 872 -2.17 18.32 -43.70
CA GLU A 872 -1.16 19.38 -43.56
C GLU A 872 0.16 19.02 -44.26
N ALA A 873 0.59 17.76 -44.19
CA ALA A 873 1.79 17.27 -44.88
C ALA A 873 1.60 17.26 -46.41
N ILE A 874 0.42 16.89 -46.91
CA ILE A 874 0.07 16.98 -48.33
C ILE A 874 0.16 18.43 -48.81
N GLU A 875 -0.42 19.38 -48.07
CA GLU A 875 -0.37 20.81 -48.43
C GLU A 875 1.06 21.35 -48.50
N LYS A 876 1.90 21.02 -47.51
CA LYS A 876 3.32 21.43 -47.48
C LYS A 876 4.13 20.77 -48.60
N ALA A 877 3.88 19.49 -48.89
CA ALA A 877 4.57 18.78 -49.97
C ALA A 877 4.23 19.33 -51.36
N SER A 878 3.06 19.97 -51.54
CA SER A 878 2.61 20.52 -52.82
C SER A 878 3.25 21.88 -53.21
N GLN A 879 4.09 22.52 -52.39
CA GLN A 879 4.59 23.88 -52.68
C GLN A 879 6.11 24.10 -52.45
N PRO A 880 6.86 24.70 -53.40
CA PRO A 880 6.63 24.81 -54.84
C PRO A 880 7.29 23.65 -55.60
N LEU A 881 6.52 22.95 -56.44
CA LEU A 881 7.01 21.89 -57.33
C LEU A 881 6.94 22.34 -58.80
N PRO A 882 7.89 21.93 -59.68
CA PRO A 882 7.81 22.16 -61.13
C PRO A 882 6.55 21.52 -61.75
N LYS A 883 5.99 22.08 -62.83
CA LYS A 883 4.85 21.50 -63.56
C LYS A 883 5.28 20.43 -64.58
N ASP A 884 6.05 19.43 -64.16
CA ASP A 884 6.49 18.31 -65.00
C ASP A 884 6.15 16.95 -64.36
N THR A 885 6.38 15.82 -65.04
CA THR A 885 6.12 14.48 -64.48
C THR A 885 7.08 14.07 -63.37
N LYS A 886 8.25 14.72 -63.24
CA LYS A 886 9.20 14.53 -62.12
C LYS A 886 8.68 15.10 -60.79
N SER A 887 7.69 15.98 -60.85
CA SER A 887 7.05 16.60 -59.68
C SER A 887 6.34 15.63 -58.74
N VAL A 888 5.79 14.50 -59.21
CA VAL A 888 5.07 13.53 -58.35
C VAL A 888 6.04 12.74 -57.48
N THR A 889 7.20 12.35 -58.02
CA THR A 889 8.25 11.67 -57.26
C THR A 889 8.82 12.59 -56.17
N GLU A 890 9.05 13.85 -56.50
CA GLU A 890 9.52 14.86 -55.53
C GLU A 890 8.45 15.18 -54.48
N PHE A 891 7.18 15.27 -54.89
CA PHE A 891 6.03 15.37 -53.98
C PHE A 891 5.99 14.21 -52.98
N MET A 892 6.09 12.96 -53.44
CA MET A 892 6.03 11.79 -52.56
C MET A 892 7.20 11.72 -51.58
N LYS A 893 8.41 12.07 -52.02
CA LYS A 893 9.57 12.22 -51.13
C LYS A 893 9.33 13.28 -50.07
N ASN A 894 8.85 14.46 -50.48
CA ASN A 894 8.53 15.54 -49.55
C ASN A 894 7.41 15.13 -48.59
N LEU A 895 6.35 14.45 -49.06
CA LEU A 895 5.27 13.96 -48.22
C LEU A 895 5.79 12.99 -47.14
N CYS A 896 6.58 11.99 -47.53
CA CYS A 896 7.17 11.04 -46.59
C CYS A 896 8.07 11.74 -45.57
N LYS A 897 8.88 12.71 -46.01
CA LYS A 897 9.74 13.53 -45.15
C LYS A 897 8.97 14.37 -44.13
N HIS A 898 7.81 14.92 -44.52
CA HIS A 898 6.96 15.68 -43.61
C HIS A 898 6.23 14.78 -42.59
N LEU A 899 5.99 13.51 -42.94
CA LEU A 899 5.31 12.52 -42.09
C LEU A 899 6.26 11.66 -41.25
N ASP A 900 7.56 11.78 -41.46
CA ASP A 900 8.62 10.98 -40.85
C ASP A 900 8.54 10.92 -39.30
N LYS A 901 8.10 12.02 -38.68
CA LYS A 901 7.98 12.11 -37.22
C LYS A 901 6.64 11.59 -36.67
N ASP A 902 5.68 11.29 -37.53
CA ASP A 902 4.31 10.94 -37.15
C ASP A 902 3.97 9.48 -37.49
N ILE A 903 4.36 8.99 -38.66
CA ILE A 903 4.07 7.61 -39.12
C ILE A 903 5.25 7.00 -39.87
N SER A 904 5.28 5.66 -39.88
CA SER A 904 6.26 4.91 -40.68
C SER A 904 5.62 4.43 -41.98
N ILE A 905 6.20 4.87 -43.10
CA ILE A 905 5.76 4.52 -44.44
C ILE A 905 6.89 3.77 -45.14
N SER A 906 6.61 2.57 -45.65
CA SER A 906 7.62 1.79 -46.37
C SER A 906 7.95 2.45 -47.71
N MET A 907 9.20 2.87 -47.89
CA MET A 907 9.67 3.43 -49.17
C MET A 907 9.57 2.41 -50.31
N ASN A 908 9.69 1.11 -50.03
CA ASN A 908 9.47 0.07 -51.04
C ASN A 908 8.04 0.12 -51.61
N ALA A 909 7.03 0.38 -50.77
CA ALA A 909 5.64 0.53 -51.19
C ALA A 909 5.40 1.85 -51.96
N VAL A 910 6.04 2.94 -51.53
CA VAL A 910 6.01 4.24 -52.22
C VAL A 910 6.59 4.11 -53.63
N GLU A 911 7.73 3.43 -53.78
CA GLU A 911 8.38 3.25 -55.07
C GLU A 911 7.57 2.37 -56.04
N VAL A 912 6.83 1.36 -55.56
CA VAL A 912 5.92 0.55 -56.40
C VAL A 912 4.80 1.43 -56.97
N VAL A 913 4.23 2.32 -56.15
CA VAL A 913 3.25 3.31 -56.61
C VAL A 913 3.86 4.31 -57.60
N LEU A 914 5.12 4.69 -57.40
CA LEU A 914 5.82 5.63 -58.30
C LEU A 914 6.26 5.02 -59.64
N PHE A 915 6.22 3.70 -59.81
CA PHE A 915 6.63 3.03 -61.04
C PHE A 915 5.85 3.56 -62.25
N GLN A 916 6.56 4.24 -63.17
CA GLN A 916 6.05 4.82 -64.42
C GLN A 916 4.79 5.69 -64.23
N ILE A 917 4.78 6.59 -63.23
CA ILE A 917 3.69 7.57 -63.07
C ILE A 917 3.79 8.67 -64.14
N SER A 918 2.75 8.85 -64.95
CA SER A 918 2.73 9.83 -66.07
C SER A 918 1.75 10.99 -65.85
N THR A 919 1.36 11.24 -64.60
CA THR A 919 0.32 12.21 -64.21
C THR A 919 0.91 13.50 -63.66
N THR A 920 0.16 14.61 -63.72
CA THR A 920 0.57 15.87 -63.08
C THR A 920 0.40 15.81 -61.55
N CYS A 921 1.25 16.53 -60.81
CA CYS A 921 1.19 16.59 -59.34
C CYS A 921 -0.17 17.09 -58.83
N ASP A 922 -0.77 18.10 -59.47
CA ASP A 922 -2.07 18.65 -59.06
C ASP A 922 -3.17 17.58 -59.11
N ARG A 923 -3.17 16.75 -60.16
CA ARG A 923 -4.17 15.70 -60.37
C ARG A 923 -3.99 14.54 -59.39
N PHE A 924 -2.73 14.14 -59.16
CA PHE A 924 -2.39 13.11 -58.18
C PHE A 924 -2.75 13.55 -56.75
N THR A 925 -2.46 14.80 -56.40
CA THR A 925 -2.78 15.36 -55.09
C THR A 925 -4.29 15.36 -54.82
N THR A 926 -5.11 15.74 -55.82
CA THR A 926 -6.57 15.69 -55.70
C THR A 926 -7.07 14.26 -55.50
N SER A 927 -6.60 13.32 -56.32
CA SER A 927 -6.97 11.90 -56.21
C SER A 927 -6.56 11.28 -54.86
N LEU A 928 -5.42 11.70 -54.33
CA LEU A 928 -4.92 11.28 -53.02
C LEU A 928 -5.81 11.80 -51.88
N ARG A 929 -6.27 13.06 -51.94
CA ARG A 929 -7.19 13.64 -50.95
C ARG A 929 -8.54 12.93 -50.95
N GLU A 930 -9.09 12.65 -52.13
CA GLU A 930 -10.35 11.89 -52.28
C GLU A 930 -10.21 10.49 -51.67
N SER A 931 -9.16 9.76 -52.06
CA SER A 931 -8.89 8.41 -51.55
C SER A 931 -8.68 8.39 -50.02
N LEU A 932 -8.03 9.40 -49.45
CA LEU A 932 -7.84 9.54 -48.01
C LEU A 932 -9.17 9.83 -47.27
N SER A 933 -10.05 10.64 -47.87
CA SER A 933 -11.39 10.89 -47.34
C SER A 933 -12.22 9.60 -47.30
N ASP A 934 -12.15 8.80 -48.37
CA ASP A 934 -12.84 7.51 -48.47
C ASP A 934 -12.29 6.52 -47.43
N LEU A 935 -10.96 6.45 -47.26
CA LEU A 935 -10.34 5.60 -46.24
C LEU A 935 -10.79 6.01 -44.83
N LYS A 936 -10.84 7.31 -44.54
CA LYS A 936 -11.30 7.81 -43.24
C LYS A 936 -12.72 7.33 -42.95
N GLN A 937 -13.64 7.47 -43.91
CA GLN A 937 -15.02 7.00 -43.74
C GLN A 937 -15.07 5.48 -43.56
N GLN A 938 -14.32 4.73 -44.39
CA GLN A 938 -14.23 3.28 -44.29
C GLN A 938 -13.76 2.82 -42.90
N MET A 939 -12.72 3.44 -42.36
CA MET A 939 -12.18 3.10 -41.04
C MET A 939 -13.15 3.46 -39.90
N GLN A 940 -13.86 4.58 -40.03
CA GLN A 940 -14.91 4.96 -39.07
C GLN A 940 -16.03 3.90 -39.03
N ASP A 941 -16.50 3.46 -40.20
CA ASP A 941 -17.53 2.42 -40.31
C ASP A 941 -17.04 1.05 -39.78
N GLU A 942 -15.75 0.73 -39.97
CA GLU A 942 -15.14 -0.48 -39.42
C GLU A 942 -15.01 -0.44 -37.89
N PHE A 943 -14.65 0.70 -37.32
CA PHE A 943 -14.54 0.86 -35.87
C PHE A 943 -15.89 0.74 -35.17
N SER A 944 -16.98 1.16 -35.82
CA SER A 944 -18.34 1.05 -35.28
C SER A 944 -18.91 -0.38 -35.31
N LYS A 945 -18.25 -1.35 -35.97
CA LYS A 945 -18.65 -2.77 -35.91
C LYS A 945 -18.13 -3.40 -34.62
N SER A 946 -18.91 -4.28 -33.99
CA SER A 946 -18.56 -4.88 -32.69
C SER A 946 -17.23 -5.64 -32.76
N ILE A 947 -16.27 -5.24 -31.93
CA ILE A 947 -14.96 -5.87 -31.78
C ILE A 947 -14.87 -6.52 -30.40
N ASP A 948 -14.15 -7.64 -30.28
CA ASP A 948 -13.72 -8.13 -28.98
C ASP A 948 -12.69 -7.16 -28.37
N ILE A 949 -13.17 -6.34 -27.42
CA ILE A 949 -12.36 -5.34 -26.71
C ILE A 949 -11.17 -6.03 -26.02
N ILE A 950 -11.37 -7.21 -25.45
CA ILE A 950 -10.33 -7.90 -24.67
C ILE A 950 -9.18 -8.33 -25.58
N GLU A 951 -9.49 -8.95 -26.73
CA GLU A 951 -8.46 -9.33 -27.71
C GLU A 951 -7.69 -8.10 -28.20
N SER A 952 -8.40 -6.98 -28.43
CA SER A 952 -7.78 -5.72 -28.83
C SER A 952 -6.82 -5.16 -27.77
N LEU A 953 -7.18 -5.21 -26.48
CA LEU A 953 -6.31 -4.77 -25.37
C LEU A 953 -5.02 -5.60 -25.32
N TYR A 954 -5.12 -6.91 -25.49
CA TYR A 954 -3.96 -7.81 -25.54
C TYR A 954 -3.11 -7.64 -26.80
N ALA A 955 -3.56 -6.90 -27.82
CA ALA A 955 -2.76 -6.55 -28.99
C ALA A 955 -2.04 -5.19 -28.89
N LEU A 956 -2.40 -4.33 -27.91
CA LEU A 956 -1.80 -3.01 -27.77
C LEU A 956 -0.33 -3.06 -27.33
N PRO A 957 0.56 -2.17 -27.81
CA PRO A 957 1.95 -2.11 -27.33
C PRO A 957 2.06 -1.78 -25.84
N ILE A 958 1.20 -0.88 -25.35
CA ILE A 958 1.08 -0.52 -23.94
C ILE A 958 -0.18 -1.19 -23.40
N LYS A 959 -0.03 -1.98 -22.34
CA LYS A 959 -1.13 -2.73 -21.71
C LYS A 959 -1.80 -1.88 -20.62
N PRO A 960 -3.03 -1.39 -20.82
CA PRO A 960 -3.68 -0.52 -19.84
C PRO A 960 -3.86 -1.17 -18.48
N GLN A 961 -4.12 -2.49 -18.46
CA GLN A 961 -4.29 -3.25 -17.23
C GLN A 961 -3.00 -3.33 -16.38
N ASP A 962 -1.83 -3.35 -17.02
CA ASP A 962 -0.55 -3.40 -16.29
C ASP A 962 -0.22 -2.01 -15.71
N GLU A 963 -0.50 -0.93 -16.45
CA GLU A 963 -0.35 0.44 -15.97
C GLU A 963 -1.28 0.76 -14.80
N LEU A 964 -2.56 0.41 -14.92
CA LEU A 964 -3.53 0.57 -13.84
C LEU A 964 -3.18 -0.32 -12.64
N PHE A 965 -2.73 -1.56 -12.86
CA PHE A 965 -2.26 -2.43 -11.78
C PHE A 965 -1.10 -1.81 -11.00
N MET A 966 -0.09 -1.27 -11.70
CA MET A 966 1.04 -0.57 -11.07
C MET A 966 0.59 0.64 -10.26
N ARG A 967 -0.42 1.38 -10.73
CA ARG A 967 -0.98 2.54 -10.03
C ARG A 967 -1.58 2.18 -8.67
N VAL A 968 -2.33 1.06 -8.58
CA VAL A 968 -3.16 0.75 -7.41
C VAL A 968 -2.67 -0.41 -6.53
N SER A 969 -1.76 -1.26 -7.00
CA SER A 969 -1.42 -2.51 -6.31
C SER A 969 -0.17 -2.45 -5.43
N GLY A 970 0.66 -1.40 -5.54
CA GLY A 970 1.94 -1.29 -4.81
C GLY A 970 2.95 -2.36 -5.25
N CYS A 971 3.64 -2.98 -4.28
CA CYS A 971 4.66 -4.00 -4.57
C CYS A 971 4.12 -5.41 -4.83
N ALA A 972 2.81 -5.63 -4.68
CA ALA A 972 2.12 -6.92 -4.82
C ALA A 972 2.63 -8.08 -3.92
N LYS A 973 3.64 -7.86 -3.06
CA LYS A 973 4.09 -8.87 -2.08
C LYS A 973 3.00 -9.16 -1.07
N GLN A 974 2.88 -10.41 -0.64
CA GLN A 974 1.85 -10.85 0.31
C GLN A 974 2.47 -11.31 1.64
N CYS A 975 1.76 -11.05 2.74
CA CYS A 975 2.18 -11.46 4.08
C CYS A 975 2.47 -12.98 4.11
N PRO A 976 3.57 -13.43 4.71
CA PRO A 976 3.97 -14.84 4.69
C PRO A 976 2.94 -15.77 5.34
N PHE A 977 2.15 -15.26 6.30
CA PHE A 977 1.18 -16.06 7.06
C PHE A 977 -0.24 -16.00 6.47
N CYS A 978 -0.82 -14.80 6.36
CA CYS A 978 -2.23 -14.65 5.94
C CYS A 978 -2.42 -14.30 4.46
N LYS A 979 -1.34 -14.08 3.71
CA LYS A 979 -1.35 -13.69 2.28
C LYS A 979 -2.05 -12.36 1.97
N MET A 980 -2.20 -11.48 2.96
CA MET A 980 -2.67 -10.12 2.73
C MET A 980 -1.64 -9.32 1.91
N PRO A 981 -2.03 -8.56 0.87
CA PRO A 981 -1.10 -7.75 0.09
C PRO A 981 -0.47 -6.64 0.96
N CYS A 982 0.80 -6.34 0.70
CA CYS A 982 1.60 -5.35 1.43
C CYS A 982 1.13 -3.93 1.13
N ASP A 983 0.73 -3.14 2.13
CA ASP A 983 0.17 -1.78 2.04
C ASP A 983 1.17 -0.65 1.79
N ALA A 984 2.47 -0.95 1.81
CA ALA A 984 3.47 0.03 1.42
C ALA A 984 3.29 0.49 -0.05
N GLY A 985 3.51 1.77 -0.28
CA GLY A 985 3.56 2.36 -1.62
C GLY A 985 4.85 1.97 -2.35
N GLY A 986 4.75 1.86 -3.68
CA GLY A 986 5.88 1.66 -4.58
C GLY A 986 6.15 0.19 -4.89
N LYS A 987 6.92 -0.06 -5.95
CA LYS A 987 7.28 -1.42 -6.39
C LYS A 987 8.38 -2.04 -5.52
N GLU A 988 9.33 -1.21 -5.05
CA GLU A 988 10.40 -1.61 -4.15
C GLU A 988 10.40 -0.76 -2.88
N HIS A 989 10.47 -1.43 -1.73
CA HIS A 989 10.63 -0.77 -0.44
C HIS A 989 11.26 -1.74 0.58
N ARG A 990 11.91 -1.18 1.60
CA ARG A 990 12.75 -1.95 2.54
C ARG A 990 11.97 -2.82 3.52
N GLN A 991 10.77 -2.40 3.90
CA GLN A 991 9.91 -3.13 4.84
C GLN A 991 8.48 -3.24 4.30
N HIS A 992 7.96 -4.46 4.27
CA HIS A 992 6.58 -4.81 3.92
C HIS A 992 5.71 -4.81 5.16
N HIS A 993 4.51 -4.25 5.08
CA HIS A 993 3.53 -4.25 6.17
C HIS A 993 2.13 -4.33 5.57
N ALA A 994 1.15 -4.73 6.38
CA ALA A 994 -0.26 -4.58 6.04
C ALA A 994 -0.95 -3.89 7.21
N ASN A 995 -1.86 -2.96 6.94
CA ASN A 995 -2.57 -2.19 7.97
C ASN A 995 -3.64 -3.04 8.65
N ALA A 996 -4.21 -4.00 7.91
CA ALA A 996 -5.15 -4.97 8.43
C ALA A 996 -4.73 -6.36 7.99
N HIS A 997 -4.74 -7.32 8.91
CA HIS A 997 -4.49 -8.72 8.60
C HIS A 997 -5.80 -9.52 8.64
N ARG A 998 -5.76 -10.72 8.06
CA ARG A 998 -6.90 -11.64 7.99
C ARG A 998 -6.56 -13.01 8.60
N PRO A 999 -7.55 -13.86 8.91
CA PRO A 999 -7.33 -15.21 9.42
C PRO A 999 -6.31 -15.98 8.57
N GLN A 1000 -5.35 -16.62 9.23
CA GLN A 1000 -4.26 -17.33 8.54
C GLN A 1000 -4.77 -18.52 7.70
N ALA A 1001 -5.96 -19.06 8.01
CA ALA A 1001 -6.66 -20.08 7.22
C ALA A 1001 -6.83 -19.66 5.75
N LEU A 1002 -7.14 -18.38 5.50
CA LEU A 1002 -7.29 -17.82 4.15
C LEU A 1002 -5.94 -17.72 3.42
N GLY A 1003 -4.83 -17.73 4.16
CA GLY A 1003 -3.47 -17.78 3.65
C GLY A 1003 -2.92 -19.20 3.51
N SER A 1004 -3.76 -20.23 3.58
CA SER A 1004 -3.42 -21.67 3.56
C SER A 1004 -2.72 -22.22 4.80
N TYR A 1005 -2.65 -21.46 5.90
CA TYR A 1005 -1.98 -21.88 7.12
C TYR A 1005 -2.84 -22.85 7.96
N ARG A 1006 -2.21 -23.89 8.50
CA ARG A 1006 -2.86 -24.90 9.35
C ARG A 1006 -1.95 -25.38 10.47
N SER A 1007 -2.54 -25.80 11.57
CA SER A 1007 -1.84 -26.48 12.66
C SER A 1007 -1.20 -27.77 12.17
N VAL A 1008 0.10 -27.96 12.47
CA VAL A 1008 0.77 -29.23 12.13
C VAL A 1008 0.30 -30.36 13.04
N GLN A 1009 -0.13 -30.07 14.26
CA GLN A 1009 -0.56 -31.08 15.23
C GLN A 1009 -1.98 -31.55 14.95
N THR A 1010 -2.95 -30.63 14.85
CA THR A 1010 -4.37 -30.98 14.68
C THR A 1010 -4.77 -31.14 13.21
N GLN A 1011 -3.94 -30.63 12.29
CA GLN A 1011 -4.24 -30.47 10.85
C GLN A 1011 -5.40 -29.50 10.57
N GLU A 1012 -5.89 -28.74 11.56
CA GLU A 1012 -6.95 -27.75 11.40
C GLU A 1012 -6.40 -26.43 10.85
N LEU A 1013 -7.20 -25.77 10.01
CA LEU A 1013 -6.93 -24.41 9.57
C LEU A 1013 -6.91 -23.43 10.76
N ILE A 1014 -6.05 -22.41 10.71
CA ILE A 1014 -5.88 -21.45 11.80
C ILE A 1014 -6.77 -20.22 11.60
N GLU A 1015 -7.74 -20.01 12.49
CA GLU A 1015 -8.65 -18.87 12.46
C GLU A 1015 -8.03 -17.57 12.99
N THR A 1016 -6.93 -17.64 13.76
CA THR A 1016 -6.30 -16.48 14.37
C THR A 1016 -5.53 -15.61 13.37
N LEU A 1017 -5.43 -14.31 13.67
CA LEU A 1017 -4.63 -13.36 12.91
C LEU A 1017 -3.13 -13.56 13.19
N CYS A 1018 -2.28 -13.22 12.22
CA CYS A 1018 -0.84 -13.27 12.41
C CYS A 1018 -0.31 -12.19 13.38
N THR A 1019 -0.99 -11.05 13.49
CA THR A 1019 -0.66 -9.98 14.45
C THR A 1019 -0.84 -10.46 15.89
N THR A 1020 -1.96 -11.13 16.16
CA THR A 1020 -2.26 -11.80 17.43
C THR A 1020 -1.25 -12.90 17.77
N ASP A 1021 -0.93 -13.76 16.81
CA ASP A 1021 0.01 -14.85 17.03
C ASP A 1021 1.44 -14.33 17.28
N VAL A 1022 1.86 -13.25 16.61
CA VAL A 1022 3.12 -12.53 16.87
C VAL A 1022 3.16 -11.94 18.28
N ASN A 1023 2.05 -11.44 18.82
CA ASN A 1023 2.01 -10.97 20.21
C ASN A 1023 2.01 -12.12 21.25
N SER A 1024 1.57 -13.30 20.84
CA SER A 1024 1.44 -14.48 21.72
C SER A 1024 2.75 -15.25 21.94
N LYS A 1025 2.73 -16.23 22.85
CA LYS A 1025 3.82 -17.23 23.01
C LYS A 1025 3.72 -18.40 22.01
N LYS A 1026 2.81 -18.34 21.04
CA LYS A 1026 2.64 -19.39 20.04
C LYS A 1026 3.87 -19.48 19.14
N SER A 1027 4.00 -20.63 18.50
CA SER A 1027 5.07 -20.89 17.56
C SER A 1027 4.51 -21.35 16.23
N PHE A 1028 5.15 -20.93 15.15
CA PHE A 1028 4.82 -21.32 13.79
C PHE A 1028 5.78 -22.41 13.33
N LYS A 1029 5.35 -23.17 12.33
CA LYS A 1029 6.13 -24.26 11.73
C LYS A 1029 5.70 -24.48 10.30
N ASN A 1030 6.59 -24.20 9.37
CA ASN A 1030 6.34 -24.23 7.92
C ASN A 1030 7.58 -24.69 7.15
N GLY A 1031 7.58 -24.53 5.82
CA GLY A 1031 8.71 -24.91 4.97
C GLY A 1031 9.98 -24.12 5.28
N ASP A 1032 9.83 -22.84 5.57
CA ASP A 1032 10.93 -21.87 5.73
C ASP A 1032 11.70 -22.11 7.03
N THR A 1033 11.02 -22.64 8.06
CA THR A 1033 11.59 -23.04 9.36
C THR A 1033 12.13 -24.47 9.37
N ASP A 1034 12.29 -25.13 8.23
CA ASP A 1034 12.69 -26.55 8.13
C ASP A 1034 11.72 -27.51 8.80
N TRP A 1035 10.47 -27.07 9.01
CA TRP A 1035 9.51 -27.74 9.87
C TRP A 1035 10.03 -27.89 11.31
N GLU A 1036 10.87 -26.98 11.78
CA GLU A 1036 11.19 -26.80 13.20
C GLU A 1036 10.22 -25.78 13.81
N LEU A 1037 9.96 -25.91 15.11
CA LEU A 1037 9.02 -25.05 15.80
C LEU A 1037 9.73 -23.73 16.12
N HIS A 1038 9.18 -22.61 15.67
CA HIS A 1038 9.80 -21.30 15.88
C HIS A 1038 8.80 -20.31 16.48
N PRO A 1039 9.16 -19.53 17.52
CA PRO A 1039 8.26 -18.53 18.08
C PRO A 1039 7.79 -17.52 17.03
N TYR A 1040 6.50 -17.17 17.05
CA TYR A 1040 5.97 -16.11 16.18
C TYR A 1040 6.59 -14.75 16.51
N LYS A 1041 6.94 -14.47 17.77
CA LYS A 1041 7.67 -13.25 18.19
C LYS A 1041 8.98 -13.03 17.42
N ASP A 1042 9.62 -14.12 17.02
CA ASP A 1042 10.92 -14.13 16.35
C ASP A 1042 10.79 -14.40 14.84
N TYR A 1043 9.61 -14.15 14.25
CA TYR A 1043 9.35 -14.43 12.83
C TYR A 1043 10.34 -13.71 11.88
N ARG A 1044 10.89 -12.56 12.30
CA ARG A 1044 11.84 -11.75 11.53
C ARG A 1044 13.16 -12.48 11.24
N THR A 1045 13.49 -13.55 11.97
CA THR A 1045 14.64 -14.41 11.63
C THR A 1045 14.51 -15.01 10.23
N TYR A 1046 13.28 -15.31 9.80
CA TYR A 1046 12.99 -15.87 8.48
C TYR A 1046 12.41 -14.83 7.50
N TYR A 1047 11.66 -13.86 8.02
CA TYR A 1047 11.03 -12.79 7.23
C TYR A 1047 11.49 -11.39 7.68
N PRO A 1048 12.77 -11.04 7.51
CA PRO A 1048 13.34 -9.80 8.04
C PRO A 1048 12.77 -8.54 7.39
N GLU A 1049 12.26 -8.66 6.15
CA GLU A 1049 11.65 -7.55 5.44
C GLU A 1049 10.18 -7.33 5.83
N TRP A 1050 9.53 -8.23 6.58
CA TRP A 1050 8.13 -8.03 6.99
C TRP A 1050 8.04 -7.40 8.38
N ASN A 1051 7.23 -6.36 8.49
CA ASN A 1051 6.80 -5.75 9.73
C ASN A 1051 5.32 -6.10 9.98
N ILE A 1052 5.09 -7.10 10.83
CA ILE A 1052 3.77 -7.47 11.33
C ILE A 1052 3.70 -6.90 12.74
N GLN A 1053 2.94 -5.82 12.91
CA GLN A 1053 2.82 -5.18 14.21
C GLN A 1053 2.08 -6.14 15.17
N PRO A 1054 2.63 -6.41 16.36
CA PRO A 1054 1.94 -7.19 17.37
C PRO A 1054 0.65 -6.49 17.74
N ASP A 1055 -0.44 -7.24 17.78
CA ASP A 1055 -1.74 -6.73 18.18
C ASP A 1055 -2.29 -7.65 19.27
N SER A 1056 -2.70 -7.09 20.41
CA SER A 1056 -3.32 -7.83 21.51
C SER A 1056 -4.78 -8.16 21.24
N THR A 1057 -5.32 -7.65 20.14
CA THR A 1057 -6.72 -7.79 19.79
C THR A 1057 -6.90 -9.09 19.01
N ASP A 1058 -7.70 -9.99 19.57
CA ASP A 1058 -7.85 -11.36 19.07
C ASP A 1058 -8.83 -11.46 17.87
N GLU A 1059 -9.37 -10.35 17.36
CA GLU A 1059 -10.53 -10.38 16.47
C GLU A 1059 -10.29 -9.88 15.03
N ALA A 1060 -10.52 -10.78 14.07
CA ALA A 1060 -10.62 -10.46 12.65
C ALA A 1060 -11.82 -9.54 12.35
N SER A 1061 -11.77 -8.79 11.24
CA SER A 1061 -12.94 -8.01 10.79
C SER A 1061 -14.12 -8.91 10.44
N ASP A 1062 -15.35 -8.41 10.63
CA ASP A 1062 -16.58 -9.16 10.32
C ASP A 1062 -16.62 -9.66 8.87
N TYR A 1063 -16.01 -8.90 7.95
CA TYR A 1063 -15.80 -9.34 6.58
C TYR A 1063 -15.03 -10.66 6.50
N TRP A 1064 -13.85 -10.75 7.12
CA TRP A 1064 -13.04 -11.96 7.04
C TRP A 1064 -13.58 -13.10 7.90
N LYS A 1065 -14.26 -12.79 9.01
CA LYS A 1065 -15.03 -13.77 9.81
C LYS A 1065 -16.11 -14.43 8.95
N TYR A 1066 -16.89 -13.64 8.21
CA TYR A 1066 -17.92 -14.13 7.29
C TYR A 1066 -17.33 -15.01 6.17
N VAL A 1067 -16.26 -14.56 5.51
CA VAL A 1067 -15.62 -15.31 4.41
C VAL A 1067 -15.10 -16.65 4.91
N LEU A 1068 -14.41 -16.70 6.06
CA LEU A 1068 -13.92 -17.96 6.61
C LEU A 1068 -15.09 -18.86 7.04
N ALA A 1069 -16.12 -18.32 7.70
CA ALA A 1069 -17.28 -19.09 8.12
C ALA A 1069 -18.03 -19.72 6.93
N THR A 1070 -18.16 -18.98 5.83
CA THR A 1070 -18.85 -19.42 4.62
C THR A 1070 -18.08 -20.51 3.87
N TYR A 1071 -16.74 -20.39 3.81
CA TYR A 1071 -15.90 -21.26 2.97
C TYR A 1071 -15.04 -22.26 3.73
N ASN A 1072 -15.20 -22.39 5.05
CA ASN A 1072 -14.33 -23.17 5.93
C ASN A 1072 -14.07 -24.60 5.42
N ASP A 1073 -15.13 -25.35 5.12
CA ASP A 1073 -15.02 -26.74 4.66
C ASP A 1073 -14.36 -26.85 3.28
N ARG A 1074 -14.67 -25.90 2.38
CA ARG A 1074 -14.09 -25.88 1.02
C ARG A 1074 -12.60 -25.55 1.05
N LEU A 1075 -12.20 -24.61 1.92
CA LEU A 1075 -10.78 -24.29 2.18
C LEU A 1075 -10.06 -25.49 2.79
N ALA A 1076 -10.70 -26.21 3.72
CA ALA A 1076 -10.12 -27.40 4.33
C ALA A 1076 -9.84 -28.50 3.29
N VAL A 1077 -10.80 -28.77 2.40
CA VAL A 1077 -10.63 -29.73 1.29
C VAL A 1077 -9.50 -29.27 0.36
N MET A 1078 -9.50 -28.00 -0.06
CA MET A 1078 -8.48 -27.45 -0.95
C MET A 1078 -7.07 -27.59 -0.38
N HIS A 1079 -6.90 -27.25 0.90
CA HIS A 1079 -5.60 -27.26 1.56
C HIS A 1079 -5.25 -28.60 2.21
N ASN A 1080 -6.04 -29.66 1.96
CA ASN A 1080 -5.89 -30.98 2.55
C ASN A 1080 -5.68 -30.90 4.07
N ALA A 1081 -6.61 -30.20 4.71
CA ALA A 1081 -6.65 -29.82 6.11
C ALA A 1081 -8.02 -30.19 6.72
N LYS A 1082 -8.16 -30.07 8.04
CA LYS A 1082 -9.46 -30.04 8.70
C LYS A 1082 -9.98 -28.60 8.76
N PRO A 1083 -11.31 -28.40 8.79
CA PRO A 1083 -11.90 -27.08 8.98
C PRO A 1083 -11.35 -26.36 10.22
N ALA A 1084 -11.27 -25.04 10.16
CA ALA A 1084 -10.91 -24.21 11.30
C ALA A 1084 -11.98 -24.31 12.40
N MET A 1085 -11.55 -24.26 13.66
CA MET A 1085 -12.44 -24.24 14.81
C MET A 1085 -12.93 -22.80 15.05
N ILE A 1086 -13.87 -22.35 14.23
CA ILE A 1086 -14.41 -21.00 14.31
C ILE A 1086 -15.45 -20.85 15.45
N PRO A 1087 -15.49 -19.70 16.15
CA PRO A 1087 -16.54 -19.41 17.12
C PRO A 1087 -17.94 -19.44 16.50
N GLU A 1088 -18.94 -19.93 17.25
CA GLU A 1088 -20.31 -20.04 16.73
C GLU A 1088 -20.90 -18.68 16.31
N ALA A 1089 -20.50 -17.61 17.00
CA ALA A 1089 -20.88 -16.23 16.66
C ALA A 1089 -20.48 -15.81 15.24
N TRP A 1090 -19.42 -16.40 14.65
CA TRP A 1090 -19.00 -16.06 13.29
C TRP A 1090 -19.98 -16.60 12.24
N LYS A 1091 -20.66 -17.72 12.54
CA LYS A 1091 -21.64 -18.33 11.64
C LYS A 1091 -22.95 -17.53 11.57
N SER A 1092 -23.20 -16.67 12.57
CA SER A 1092 -24.36 -15.77 12.58
C SER A 1092 -24.12 -14.43 11.88
N ILE A 1093 -22.90 -14.16 11.41
CA ILE A 1093 -22.59 -12.92 10.67
C ILE A 1093 -23.27 -12.99 9.30
N THR A 1094 -24.00 -11.94 8.95
CA THR A 1094 -24.68 -11.80 7.67
C THR A 1094 -23.77 -11.13 6.62
N LYS A 1095 -24.12 -11.29 5.34
CA LYS A 1095 -23.39 -10.62 4.24
C LYS A 1095 -23.45 -9.09 4.36
N GLU A 1096 -24.56 -8.56 4.87
CA GLU A 1096 -24.75 -7.13 5.14
C GLU A 1096 -23.82 -6.64 6.25
N GLN A 1097 -23.69 -7.40 7.35
CA GLN A 1097 -22.73 -7.10 8.43
C GLN A 1097 -21.28 -7.21 7.95
N ALA A 1098 -20.97 -8.17 7.07
CA ALA A 1098 -19.66 -8.29 6.46
C ALA A 1098 -19.32 -7.07 5.58
N LEU A 1099 -20.28 -6.57 4.80
CA LEU A 1099 -20.13 -5.36 4.00
C LEU A 1099 -19.96 -4.11 4.89
N GLU A 1100 -20.72 -4.03 5.97
CA GLU A 1100 -20.62 -2.96 6.96
C GLU A 1100 -19.25 -2.93 7.65
N GLY A 1101 -18.77 -4.10 8.09
CA GLY A 1101 -17.41 -4.25 8.62
C GLY A 1101 -16.32 -3.89 7.62
N LEU A 1102 -16.56 -4.10 6.32
CA LEU A 1102 -15.66 -3.67 5.25
C LEU A 1102 -15.66 -2.13 5.10
N LYS A 1103 -16.82 -1.48 5.09
CA LYS A 1103 -16.91 0.00 5.03
C LYS A 1103 -16.20 0.65 6.22
N VAL A 1104 -16.37 0.06 7.40
CA VAL A 1104 -15.67 0.47 8.63
C VAL A 1104 -14.16 0.38 8.45
N ALA A 1105 -13.64 -0.77 8.01
CA ALA A 1105 -12.21 -1.01 7.86
C ALA A 1105 -11.53 -0.04 6.88
N PHE A 1106 -12.26 0.44 5.86
CA PHE A 1106 -11.76 1.39 4.86
C PHE A 1106 -12.21 2.84 5.09
N GLY A 1107 -12.86 3.15 6.22
CA GLY A 1107 -13.23 4.53 6.54
C GLY A 1107 -14.38 5.12 5.71
N ILE A 1108 -15.16 4.30 4.99
CA ILE A 1108 -16.24 4.75 4.10
C ILE A 1108 -17.50 5.08 4.93
N LYS A 1109 -18.27 6.11 4.52
CA LYS A 1109 -19.52 6.52 5.18
C LYS A 1109 -20.58 5.43 5.03
N VAL A 1110 -21.32 5.19 6.09
CA VAL A 1110 -22.41 4.20 6.18
C VAL A 1110 -23.73 4.90 6.00
#